data_AF-M0VY48-F1
#
_entry.id   AF-M0VY48-F1
#
_cell.length_a   1.000
_cell.length_b   1.000
_cell.length_c   1.000
_cell.angle_alpha   90.00
_cell.angle_beta   90.00
_cell.angle_gamma   90.00
#
_symmetry.space_group_name_H-M   'P 1'
#
loop_
_entity.id
_entity.type
_entity.pdbx_description
1 polymer ?
#
loop_
_entity_poly.entity_id
_entity_poly.type
_entity_poly.pdbx_seq_one_letter_code
_entity_poly.pdbx_strand_id
1 'polypeptide(L)'
;MEFAVAAFSAVAAAAVSKLSGVKGRPNADARSISDDLSSIKATMLDHADDVLRPMSFLRAEYFAQLRALACDIEDCIDCFNAKMMTDDEFATKIAGLKERSTETTDRIKRFGFIPPAQGAAAQEAAVAVPAEIHNLHSSMKGNRHGDYLNCLLYFCLFPPNYHVRTKPLIRRLTAEGLVGREQAAINNLEKFIESSIIRSTRTSNNGKVRGFQTTCDAIRQYISQRSISENFILLCDGAAELPEEHPRRLSVYPCANAQLNLPQSLSLLRTLAIFATGEVDPASYEALLEFSQYGLLRVLDLKECDHLSDGHIQAIYNQVLMKYLSIKSGIIDRVTREVGNLKQLETLDLSGSQQLVTVYKEVLLLPKLKHLLGKFQLSRTDTFSMPVLGWFHSELEQFLSGNKSMLETLAGFVTGKRYGFPQLMSLMKRLRKVKIWCKSDASPENLGVLSSAIMKFIRDGTEAPHLKRSLSIDFEACSREFVGEIEAVAGKLDSLKLRGQLRRLPLFVVELSALEELCLWSTGLSWEVIRKGLSFVGGLKYLKLIEDNLGLIDIWNDHLISIERLSIVFNDPMLTDITIQDGALPCLVSLHIICPFLLPGRALGIKIAHMTQLNEVALHPDIDVEIKDEWQRVVDGHTNRPVPILLSIEGP
;
A
#
# COMPACT_ATOMS: atom_id res chain seq x y z
N MET A 1 8.88 6.22 26.98
CA MET A 1 8.30 7.57 27.13
C MET A 1 8.51 8.44 25.89
N GLU A 2 9.70 8.42 25.22
CA GLU A 2 9.82 8.98 23.86
C GLU A 2 8.71 8.46 22.93
N PHE A 3 8.34 7.19 23.04
CA PHE A 3 7.22 6.49 22.40
C PHE A 3 5.86 7.22 22.45
N ALA A 4 5.49 7.68 23.63
CA ALA A 4 4.20 8.31 23.84
C ALA A 4 4.30 9.81 23.57
N VAL A 5 5.44 10.45 23.89
CA VAL A 5 5.77 11.81 23.42
C VAL A 5 5.64 11.87 21.91
N ALA A 6 6.13 10.85 21.23
CA ALA A 6 6.16 10.65 19.82
C ALA A 6 4.74 10.57 19.23
N ALA A 7 3.98 9.58 19.70
CA ALA A 7 2.59 9.40 19.29
C ALA A 7 1.76 10.66 19.56
N PHE A 8 1.93 11.25 20.73
CA PHE A 8 1.26 12.48 21.14
C PHE A 8 1.73 13.70 20.33
N SER A 9 3.01 13.82 19.99
CA SER A 9 3.54 14.90 19.15
C SER A 9 3.01 14.83 17.73
N ALA A 10 2.87 13.62 17.18
CA ALA A 10 2.31 13.41 15.84
C ALA A 10 0.83 13.81 15.80
N VAL A 11 0.04 13.32 16.77
CA VAL A 11 -1.40 13.59 16.86
C VAL A 11 -1.65 15.06 17.26
N ALA A 12 -0.86 15.63 18.18
CA ALA A 12 -0.93 17.04 18.53
C ALA A 12 -0.52 17.93 17.35
N ALA A 13 0.55 17.61 16.60
CA ALA A 13 0.91 18.37 15.40
C ALA A 13 -0.17 18.27 14.32
N ALA A 14 -0.78 17.10 14.14
CA ALA A 14 -1.91 16.92 13.23
C ALA A 14 -3.13 17.73 13.67
N ALA A 15 -3.48 17.69 14.96
CA ALA A 15 -4.56 18.49 15.55
C ALA A 15 -4.31 19.99 15.42
N VAL A 16 -3.13 20.48 15.78
CA VAL A 16 -2.73 21.90 15.68
C VAL A 16 -2.74 22.37 14.23
N SER A 17 -2.18 21.57 13.30
CA SER A 17 -2.22 21.89 11.87
C SER A 17 -3.66 22.00 11.36
N LYS A 18 -4.57 21.14 11.82
CA LYS A 18 -5.98 21.19 11.41
C LYS A 18 -6.75 22.34 12.09
N LEU A 19 -6.43 22.68 13.34
CA LEU A 19 -7.05 23.79 14.10
C LEU A 19 -6.63 25.16 13.56
N SER A 20 -5.37 25.34 13.14
CA SER A 20 -4.86 26.60 12.57
C SER A 20 -5.52 27.02 11.25
N GLY A 21 -6.26 26.10 10.59
CA GLY A 21 -6.97 26.36 9.34
C GLY A 21 -8.38 26.95 9.50
N VAL A 22 -8.92 27.06 10.72
CA VAL A 22 -10.31 27.46 10.98
C VAL A 22 -10.42 28.98 11.20
N LYS A 23 -11.18 29.71 10.36
CA LYS A 23 -11.45 31.15 10.52
C LYS A 23 -12.66 31.41 11.43
N GLY A 24 -12.58 32.41 12.32
CA GLY A 24 -13.78 33.10 12.84
C GLY A 24 -13.85 33.41 14.34
N ARG A 25 -13.36 32.53 15.22
CA ARG A 25 -13.39 32.64 16.70
C ARG A 25 -12.70 31.45 17.44
N PRO A 26 -12.54 30.25 16.86
CA PRO A 26 -11.84 29.10 17.48
C PRO A 26 -10.35 29.32 17.77
N ASN A 27 -9.79 30.47 17.39
CA ASN A 27 -8.35 30.69 17.33
C ASN A 27 -7.71 30.92 18.73
N ALA A 28 -8.50 31.31 19.74
CA ALA A 28 -8.00 31.46 21.12
C ALA A 28 -8.01 30.12 21.87
N ASP A 29 -9.10 29.36 21.77
CA ASP A 29 -9.18 28.02 22.39
C ASP A 29 -8.28 27.01 21.69
N ALA A 30 -8.16 27.08 20.36
CA ALA A 30 -7.19 26.29 19.61
C ALA A 30 -5.73 26.59 20.02
N ARG A 31 -5.42 27.88 20.26
CA ARG A 31 -4.09 28.26 20.78
C ARG A 31 -3.87 27.72 22.19
N SER A 32 -4.87 27.83 23.07
CA SER A 32 -4.81 27.25 24.41
C SER A 32 -4.59 25.74 24.39
N ILE A 33 -5.35 25.00 23.58
CA ILE A 33 -5.17 23.55 23.40
C ILE A 33 -3.78 23.28 22.83
N SER A 34 -3.32 24.05 21.84
CA SER A 34 -1.97 23.91 21.27
C SER A 34 -0.86 24.12 22.31
N ASP A 35 -1.03 25.11 23.18
CA ASP A 35 -0.07 25.46 24.23
C ASP A 35 -0.04 24.37 25.31
N ASP A 36 -1.21 23.86 25.73
CA ASP A 36 -1.33 22.74 26.65
C ASP A 36 -0.69 21.47 26.07
N LEU A 37 -1.01 21.12 24.83
CA LEU A 37 -0.41 19.99 24.13
C LEU A 37 1.11 20.16 24.01
N SER A 38 1.61 21.38 23.81
CA SER A 38 3.05 21.66 23.77
C SER A 38 3.71 21.53 25.15
N SER A 39 3.03 21.96 26.22
CA SER A 39 3.48 21.82 27.60
C SER A 39 3.51 20.35 28.05
N ILE A 40 2.47 19.59 27.71
CA ILE A 40 2.40 18.14 27.94
C ILE A 40 3.57 17.46 27.21
N LYS A 41 3.79 17.80 25.93
CA LYS A 41 4.89 17.26 25.13
C LYS A 41 6.26 17.53 25.77
N ALA A 42 6.52 18.75 26.22
CA ALA A 42 7.78 19.10 26.88
C ALA A 42 7.99 18.29 28.17
N THR A 43 6.95 18.19 28.99
CA THR A 43 6.98 17.39 30.25
C THR A 43 7.23 15.91 29.99
N MET A 44 6.67 15.37 28.90
CA MET A 44 6.92 13.99 28.50
C MET A 44 8.33 13.78 27.91
N LEU A 45 8.92 14.79 27.26
CA LEU A 45 10.29 14.73 26.72
C LEU A 45 11.34 14.70 27.84
N ASP A 46 11.17 15.52 28.89
CA ASP A 46 12.11 15.63 30.01
C ASP A 46 12.28 14.32 30.81
N HIS A 47 11.32 13.41 30.70
CA HIS A 47 11.35 12.12 31.37
C HIS A 47 11.60 10.93 30.41
N ALA A 48 11.86 11.23 29.13
CA ALA A 48 11.84 10.25 28.05
C ALA A 48 13.00 9.25 28.01
N ASP A 49 14.08 9.49 28.75
CA ASP A 49 15.35 8.72 28.76
C ASP A 49 15.26 7.28 29.30
N ASP A 50 14.06 6.77 29.61
CA ASP A 50 13.85 5.47 30.26
C ASP A 50 12.85 4.58 29.48
N VAL A 51 13.00 4.51 28.15
CA VAL A 51 12.13 3.73 27.22
C VAL A 51 12.21 2.22 27.44
N LEU A 52 13.32 1.76 28.03
CA LEU A 52 13.65 0.34 28.19
C LEU A 52 13.10 -0.25 29.49
N ARG A 53 12.46 0.56 30.34
CA ARG A 53 11.84 0.07 31.58
C ARG A 53 10.39 -0.36 31.39
N PRO A 54 9.95 -1.38 32.14
CA PRO A 54 8.54 -1.75 32.25
C PRO A 54 7.70 -0.52 32.65
N MET A 55 6.52 -0.35 32.06
CA MET A 55 5.63 0.74 32.48
C MET A 55 4.93 0.39 33.79
N SER A 56 4.95 1.32 34.73
CA SER A 56 4.01 1.28 35.84
C SER A 56 2.59 1.48 35.34
N PHE A 57 1.62 0.91 36.06
CA PHE A 57 0.19 1.07 35.79
C PHE A 57 -0.22 2.55 35.62
N LEU A 58 0.21 3.44 36.52
CA LEU A 58 -0.07 4.88 36.41
C LEU A 58 0.44 5.50 35.09
N ARG A 59 1.59 5.04 34.59
CA ARG A 59 2.20 5.56 33.37
C ARG A 59 1.44 5.08 32.13
N ALA A 60 0.96 3.85 32.15
CA ALA A 60 0.12 3.26 31.12
C ALA A 60 -1.24 3.99 31.01
N GLU A 61 -1.94 4.14 32.14
CA GLU A 61 -3.24 4.83 32.24
C GLU A 61 -3.15 6.27 31.71
N TYR A 62 -2.09 6.97 32.10
CA TYR A 62 -1.82 8.34 31.64
C TYR A 62 -1.67 8.44 30.11
N PHE A 63 -0.90 7.55 29.50
CA PHE A 63 -0.69 7.58 28.04
C PHE A 63 -1.96 7.21 27.27
N ALA A 64 -2.78 6.31 27.80
CA ALA A 64 -4.09 6.02 27.23
C ALA A 64 -4.99 7.28 27.24
N GLN A 65 -5.04 8.02 28.36
CA GLN A 65 -5.83 9.26 28.47
C GLN A 65 -5.37 10.35 27.49
N LEU A 66 -4.05 10.56 27.36
CA LEU A 66 -3.53 11.53 26.40
C LEU A 66 -3.85 11.17 24.95
N ARG A 67 -3.74 9.89 24.59
CA ARG A 67 -4.11 9.45 23.24
C ARG A 67 -5.60 9.62 23.00
N ALA A 68 -6.44 9.29 23.99
CA ALA A 68 -7.87 9.48 23.90
C ALA A 68 -8.20 10.97 23.67
N LEU A 69 -7.63 11.88 24.45
CA LEU A 69 -7.81 13.33 24.27
C LEU A 69 -7.37 13.79 22.88
N ALA A 70 -6.20 13.35 22.43
CA ALA A 70 -5.67 13.73 21.13
C ALA A 70 -6.55 13.19 19.98
N CYS A 71 -7.09 11.97 20.13
CA CYS A 71 -8.10 11.44 19.22
C CYS A 71 -9.40 12.27 19.28
N ASP A 72 -9.91 12.60 20.45
CA ASP A 72 -11.14 13.38 20.58
C ASP A 72 -11.03 14.76 19.90
N ILE A 73 -9.87 15.42 20.03
CA ILE A 73 -9.58 16.69 19.35
C ILE A 73 -9.62 16.50 17.83
N GLU A 74 -8.88 15.51 17.31
CA GLU A 74 -8.87 15.23 15.88
C GLU A 74 -10.27 14.88 15.33
N ASP A 75 -11.06 14.14 16.10
CA ASP A 75 -12.41 13.75 15.69
C ASP A 75 -13.36 14.92 15.69
N CYS A 76 -13.28 15.80 16.70
CA CYS A 76 -14.03 17.05 16.72
C CYS A 76 -13.76 17.89 15.45
N ILE A 77 -12.48 18.01 15.07
CA ILE A 77 -12.08 18.75 13.88
C ILE A 77 -12.51 18.06 12.58
N ASP A 78 -12.35 16.74 12.49
CA ASP A 78 -12.75 15.98 11.31
C ASP A 78 -14.28 16.05 11.12
N CYS A 79 -15.08 15.92 12.19
CA CYS A 79 -16.53 16.12 12.16
C CYS A 79 -16.93 17.53 11.72
N PHE A 80 -16.28 18.56 12.26
CA PHE A 80 -16.53 19.95 11.86
C PHE A 80 -16.22 20.19 10.38
N ASN A 81 -15.06 19.74 9.91
CA ASN A 81 -14.66 19.86 8.50
C ASN A 81 -15.58 19.06 7.55
N ALA A 82 -16.14 17.96 8.04
CA ALA A 82 -17.12 17.17 7.32
C ALA A 82 -18.56 17.71 7.43
N LYS A 83 -18.76 18.85 8.10
CA LYS A 83 -20.07 19.48 8.35
C LYS A 83 -21.05 18.56 9.09
N MET A 84 -20.53 17.69 9.95
CA MET A 84 -21.33 16.80 10.81
C MET A 84 -21.82 17.50 12.08
N MET A 85 -21.44 18.75 12.30
CA MET A 85 -21.85 19.56 13.45
C MET A 85 -21.86 21.05 13.08
N THR A 86 -22.63 21.82 13.84
CA THR A 86 -22.76 23.27 13.74
C THR A 86 -21.56 23.99 14.38
N ASP A 87 -21.41 25.28 14.09
CA ASP A 87 -20.39 26.14 14.69
C ASP A 87 -20.53 26.21 16.22
N ASP A 88 -21.76 26.23 16.74
CA ASP A 88 -22.04 26.29 18.19
C ASP A 88 -21.74 24.96 18.88
N GLU A 89 -22.11 23.83 18.26
CA GLU A 89 -21.74 22.50 18.76
C GLU A 89 -20.21 22.32 18.74
N PHE A 90 -19.54 22.83 17.71
CA PHE A 90 -18.08 22.77 17.61
C PHE A 90 -17.43 23.60 18.71
N ALA A 91 -17.88 24.83 18.93
CA ALA A 91 -17.41 25.68 20.01
C ALA A 91 -17.60 25.01 21.39
N THR A 92 -18.77 24.40 21.62
CA THR A 92 -19.07 23.69 22.87
C THR A 92 -18.15 22.49 23.08
N LYS A 93 -17.94 21.64 22.05
CA LYS A 93 -17.02 20.50 22.15
C LYS A 93 -15.58 20.94 22.37
N ILE A 94 -15.12 21.98 21.67
CA ILE A 94 -13.77 22.52 21.83
C ILE A 94 -13.56 23.09 23.24
N ALA A 95 -14.54 23.78 23.82
CA ALA A 95 -14.47 24.25 25.20
C ALA A 95 -14.32 23.09 26.20
N GLY A 96 -15.10 22.02 26.05
CA GLY A 96 -14.96 20.82 26.89
C GLY A 96 -13.62 20.09 26.70
N LEU A 97 -13.10 20.04 25.47
CA LEU A 97 -11.77 19.48 25.19
C LEU A 97 -10.65 20.31 25.82
N LYS A 98 -10.79 21.63 25.84
CA LYS A 98 -9.86 22.54 26.51
C LYS A 98 -9.85 22.33 28.03
N GLU A 99 -11.02 22.18 28.65
CA GLU A 99 -11.12 21.87 30.08
C GLU A 99 -10.43 20.53 30.41
N ARG A 100 -10.75 19.47 29.65
CA ARG A 100 -10.09 18.16 29.80
C ARG A 100 -8.58 18.21 29.56
N SER A 101 -8.12 19.01 28.60
CA SER A 101 -6.70 19.26 28.32
C SER A 101 -6.01 19.91 29.52
N THR A 102 -6.64 20.93 30.12
CA THR A 102 -6.13 21.61 31.30
C THR A 102 -6.07 20.66 32.50
N GLU A 103 -7.14 19.91 32.76
CA GLU A 103 -7.19 18.91 33.84
C GLU A 103 -6.10 17.86 33.68
N THR A 104 -5.93 17.33 32.47
CA THR A 104 -4.89 16.33 32.18
C THR A 104 -3.50 16.93 32.41
N THR A 105 -3.27 18.16 31.96
CA THR A 105 -2.03 18.94 32.22
C THR A 105 -1.75 19.09 33.71
N ASP A 106 -2.75 19.46 34.50
CA ASP A 106 -2.63 19.65 35.93
C ASP A 106 -2.37 18.34 36.67
N ARG A 107 -3.03 17.24 36.27
CA ARG A 107 -2.77 15.91 36.84
C ARG A 107 -1.31 15.53 36.63
N ILE A 108 -0.76 15.72 35.43
CA ILE A 108 0.67 15.47 35.14
C ILE A 108 1.56 16.26 36.10
N LYS A 109 1.29 17.56 36.25
CA LYS A 109 2.08 18.46 37.10
C LYS A 109 1.99 18.11 38.58
N ARG A 110 0.78 17.77 39.07
CA ARG A 110 0.53 17.47 40.50
C ARG A 110 1.11 16.14 40.93
N PHE A 111 0.94 15.10 40.13
CA PHE A 111 1.44 13.80 40.51
C PHE A 111 2.95 13.75 40.35
N GLY A 112 3.54 14.51 39.41
CA GLY A 112 4.94 14.35 39.05
C GLY A 112 5.21 12.92 38.57
N PHE A 113 6.32 12.70 37.87
CA PHE A 113 6.76 11.32 37.65
C PHE A 113 7.36 10.79 38.95
N ILE A 114 6.52 10.41 39.92
CA ILE A 114 6.99 9.72 41.13
C ILE A 114 7.67 8.44 40.65
N PRO A 115 9.00 8.27 40.87
CA PRO A 115 9.64 6.99 40.61
C PRO A 115 8.90 5.94 41.44
N PRO A 116 8.66 4.72 40.91
CA PRO A 116 8.05 3.70 41.74
C PRO A 116 8.93 3.53 43.00
N ALA A 117 8.32 3.74 44.16
CA ALA A 117 8.97 3.39 45.41
C ALA A 117 9.36 1.92 45.32
N GLN A 118 10.61 1.60 45.64
CA GLN A 118 11.07 0.23 45.82
C GLN A 118 10.22 -0.40 46.92
N GLY A 119 9.13 -1.07 46.56
CA GLY A 119 8.22 -1.67 47.52
C GLY A 119 6.75 -1.35 47.27
N ALA A 120 6.20 -1.77 46.14
CA ALA A 120 4.80 -2.18 46.05
C ALA A 120 4.67 -3.18 44.90
N ALA A 121 4.35 -4.41 45.23
CA ALA A 121 4.21 -5.51 44.30
C ALA A 121 2.99 -5.30 43.39
N ALA A 122 3.24 -4.88 42.14
CA ALA A 122 2.39 -5.23 41.01
C ALA A 122 3.21 -6.21 40.17
N GLN A 123 3.08 -7.49 40.48
CA GLN A 123 3.77 -8.56 39.78
C GLN A 123 3.01 -8.90 38.49
N GLU A 124 3.07 -8.01 37.49
CA GLU A 124 2.93 -8.44 36.10
C GLU A 124 4.32 -8.75 35.58
N ALA A 125 4.51 -9.95 35.06
CA ALA A 125 5.78 -10.38 34.48
C ALA A 125 6.14 -9.45 33.31
N ALA A 126 7.02 -8.48 33.56
CA ALA A 126 7.51 -7.60 32.52
C ALA A 126 8.22 -8.44 31.46
N VAL A 127 7.69 -8.49 30.23
CA VAL A 127 8.39 -9.12 29.12
C VAL A 127 9.69 -8.38 28.90
N ALA A 128 10.80 -9.13 28.87
CA ALA A 128 12.10 -8.58 28.59
C ALA A 128 12.07 -7.85 27.24
N VAL A 129 12.58 -6.63 27.20
CA VAL A 129 12.63 -5.84 25.97
C VAL A 129 13.59 -6.55 24.99
N PRO A 130 13.13 -6.95 23.79
CA PRO A 130 13.99 -7.60 22.81
C PRO A 130 15.15 -6.70 22.36
N ALA A 131 16.32 -7.27 22.09
CA ALA A 131 17.51 -6.52 21.69
C ALA A 131 17.29 -5.69 20.41
N GLU A 132 16.45 -6.17 19.50
CA GLU A 132 16.04 -5.49 18.27
C GLU A 132 15.30 -4.19 18.56
N ILE A 133 14.51 -4.14 19.63
CA ILE A 133 13.82 -2.92 20.08
C ILE A 133 14.83 -1.91 20.63
N HIS A 134 15.86 -2.36 21.35
CA HIS A 134 16.96 -1.50 21.78
C HIS A 134 17.71 -0.91 20.58
N ASN A 135 17.99 -1.72 19.56
CA ASN A 135 18.68 -1.29 18.34
C ASN A 135 17.85 -0.25 17.57
N LEU A 136 16.55 -0.54 17.37
CA LEU A 136 15.63 0.40 16.74
C LEU A 136 15.60 1.72 17.51
N HIS A 137 15.43 1.67 18.82
CA HIS A 137 15.38 2.87 19.66
C HIS A 137 16.66 3.70 19.55
N SER A 138 17.82 3.03 19.58
CA SER A 138 19.12 3.68 19.39
C SER A 138 19.25 4.34 18.01
N SER A 139 18.80 3.66 16.94
CA SER A 139 18.81 4.22 15.58
C SER A 139 17.84 5.38 15.39
N MET A 140 16.78 5.46 16.20
CA MET A 140 15.75 6.48 16.12
C MET A 140 15.99 7.65 17.07
N LYS A 141 17.03 7.58 17.91
CA LYS A 141 17.41 8.63 18.87
C LYS A 141 17.67 9.95 18.15
N GLY A 142 16.92 11.00 18.51
CA GLY A 142 16.98 12.33 17.88
C GLY A 142 15.97 12.56 16.75
N ASN A 143 15.20 11.55 16.34
CA ASN A 143 14.07 11.74 15.44
C ASN A 143 12.88 12.33 16.23
N ARG A 144 12.64 13.63 16.06
CA ARG A 144 11.59 14.38 16.77
C ARG A 144 10.16 14.04 16.33
N HIS A 145 10.00 13.20 15.30
CA HIS A 145 8.72 12.77 14.78
C HIS A 145 8.45 11.33 15.20
N GLY A 146 7.51 11.23 16.11
CA GLY A 146 7.14 10.00 16.77
C GLY A 146 6.40 8.94 15.98
N ASP A 147 6.24 9.20 14.70
CA ASP A 147 5.38 8.47 13.80
C ASP A 147 5.81 7.00 13.67
N TYR A 148 7.11 6.69 13.83
CA TYR A 148 7.62 5.32 13.79
C TYR A 148 6.91 4.42 14.77
N LEU A 149 6.52 4.99 15.88
CA LEU A 149 6.12 4.18 16.98
C LEU A 149 4.64 3.82 16.92
N ASN A 150 3.82 4.76 16.45
CA ASN A 150 2.48 4.45 15.98
C ASN A 150 2.51 3.41 14.86
N CYS A 151 3.49 3.49 13.94
CA CYS A 151 3.66 2.46 12.91
C CYS A 151 3.96 1.09 13.51
N LEU A 152 4.82 1.03 14.54
CA LEU A 152 5.19 -0.21 15.23
C LEU A 152 3.98 -0.86 15.92
N LEU A 153 3.20 -0.09 16.68
CA LEU A 153 2.00 -0.61 17.33
C LEU A 153 0.92 -1.05 16.36
N TYR A 154 0.84 -0.42 15.18
CA TYR A 154 -0.15 -0.77 14.16
C TYR A 154 0.02 -2.21 13.64
N PHE A 155 1.16 -2.84 13.86
CA PHE A 155 1.35 -4.27 13.55
C PHE A 155 0.44 -5.19 14.37
N CYS A 156 -0.03 -4.77 15.56
CA CYS A 156 -1.02 -5.52 16.33
C CYS A 156 -2.38 -5.62 15.65
N LEU A 157 -2.61 -4.85 14.57
CA LEU A 157 -3.82 -5.01 13.77
C LEU A 157 -3.82 -6.36 13.06
N PHE A 158 -2.66 -6.93 12.72
CA PHE A 158 -2.59 -8.13 11.89
C PHE A 158 -2.46 -9.41 12.73
N PRO A 159 -3.08 -10.52 12.31
CA PRO A 159 -2.93 -11.81 12.98
C PRO A 159 -1.47 -12.25 13.11
N PRO A 160 -1.16 -13.18 14.03
CA PRO A 160 0.15 -13.80 14.12
C PRO A 160 0.55 -14.41 12.76
N ASN A 161 1.81 -14.22 12.35
CA ASN A 161 2.33 -14.70 11.07
C ASN A 161 1.61 -14.15 9.82
N TYR A 162 0.80 -13.10 9.95
CA TYR A 162 0.13 -12.51 8.81
C TYR A 162 1.12 -11.84 7.84
N HIS A 163 0.94 -12.08 6.55
CA HIS A 163 1.80 -11.50 5.52
C HIS A 163 1.33 -10.09 5.16
N VAL A 164 1.93 -9.09 5.82
CA VAL A 164 1.54 -7.70 5.64
C VAL A 164 2.14 -7.14 4.35
N ARG A 165 1.30 -6.51 3.52
CA ARG A 165 1.74 -5.83 2.28
C ARG A 165 2.10 -4.37 2.56
N THR A 166 3.21 -3.91 1.99
CA THR A 166 3.77 -2.56 2.22
C THR A 166 2.79 -1.43 1.86
N LYS A 167 2.22 -1.45 0.65
CA LYS A 167 1.37 -0.35 0.16
C LYS A 167 0.03 -0.23 0.90
N PRO A 168 -0.72 -1.32 1.15
CA PRO A 168 -1.90 -1.26 2.00
C PRO A 168 -1.61 -0.71 3.39
N LEU A 169 -0.51 -1.14 4.05
CA LEU A 169 -0.14 -0.61 5.36
C LEU A 169 0.09 0.91 5.34
N ILE A 170 0.92 1.41 4.42
CA ILE A 170 1.24 2.84 4.32
C ILE A 170 -0.05 3.69 4.17
N ARG A 171 -0.98 3.22 3.34
CA ARG A 171 -2.26 3.92 3.10
C ARG A 171 -3.15 3.92 4.34
N ARG A 172 -3.20 2.81 5.09
CA ARG A 172 -3.95 2.74 6.35
C ARG A 172 -3.36 3.67 7.41
N LEU A 173 -2.05 3.66 7.59
CA LEU A 173 -1.34 4.55 8.52
C LEU A 173 -1.62 6.03 8.19
N THR A 174 -1.59 6.37 6.90
CA THR A 174 -1.89 7.74 6.43
C THR A 174 -3.36 8.10 6.63
N ALA A 175 -4.28 7.19 6.32
CA ALA A 175 -5.72 7.38 6.48
C ALA A 175 -6.15 7.52 7.95
N GLU A 176 -5.51 6.79 8.86
CA GLU A 176 -5.70 6.99 10.29
C GLU A 176 -5.17 8.35 10.77
N GLY A 177 -4.11 8.86 10.15
CA GLY A 177 -3.37 10.05 10.58
C GLY A 177 -2.17 9.73 11.48
N LEU A 178 -1.75 8.46 11.55
CA LEU A 178 -0.59 8.02 12.35
C LEU A 178 0.75 8.47 11.75
N VAL A 179 0.75 8.78 10.45
CA VAL A 179 1.88 9.34 9.70
C VAL A 179 1.39 10.52 8.88
N GLY A 180 2.17 11.60 8.82
CA GLY A 180 1.76 12.78 8.04
C GLY A 180 1.87 12.59 6.52
N ARG A 181 2.76 11.70 6.05
CA ARG A 181 3.04 11.45 4.62
C ARG A 181 3.47 10.01 4.40
N GLU A 182 3.24 9.48 3.20
CA GLU A 182 3.67 8.13 2.82
C GLU A 182 5.19 7.91 3.03
N GLN A 183 6.01 8.93 2.75
CA GLN A 183 7.46 8.84 2.91
C GLN A 183 7.89 8.58 4.36
N ALA A 184 7.17 9.14 5.34
CA ALA A 184 7.47 8.88 6.74
C ALA A 184 7.25 7.40 7.09
N ALA A 185 6.16 6.80 6.60
CA ALA A 185 5.92 5.37 6.77
C ALA A 185 6.97 4.51 6.05
N ILE A 186 7.39 4.89 4.84
CA ILE A 186 8.45 4.18 4.11
C ILE A 186 9.75 4.16 4.91
N ASN A 187 10.21 5.32 5.37
CA ASN A 187 11.44 5.43 6.16
C ASN A 187 11.35 4.61 7.46
N ASN A 188 10.19 4.60 8.13
CA ASN A 188 9.99 3.81 9.34
C ASN A 188 10.10 2.30 9.05
N LEU A 189 9.49 1.83 7.95
CA LEU A 189 9.57 0.41 7.56
C LEU A 189 10.99 -0.01 7.17
N GLU A 190 11.75 0.86 6.50
CA GLU A 190 13.17 0.63 6.21
C GLU A 190 13.97 0.44 7.51
N LYS A 191 13.75 1.32 8.51
CA LYS A 191 14.38 1.18 9.83
C LYS A 191 13.99 -0.08 10.59
N PHE A 192 12.75 -0.56 10.43
CA PHE A 192 12.31 -1.81 11.04
C PHE A 192 12.99 -3.02 10.42
N ILE A 193 13.28 -2.98 9.11
CA ILE A 193 14.04 -4.02 8.43
C ILE A 193 15.51 -3.97 8.89
N GLU A 194 16.13 -2.78 8.89
CA GLU A 194 17.52 -2.59 9.35
C GLU A 194 17.73 -3.07 10.79
N SER A 195 16.72 -2.85 11.65
CA SER A 195 16.76 -3.26 13.07
C SER A 195 16.27 -4.70 13.30
N SER A 196 15.99 -5.47 12.25
CA SER A 196 15.47 -6.84 12.32
C SER A 196 14.14 -7.00 13.08
N ILE A 197 13.34 -5.95 13.17
CA ILE A 197 11.98 -5.98 13.77
C ILE A 197 11.01 -6.73 12.86
N ILE A 198 11.13 -6.47 11.57
CA ILE A 198 10.38 -7.16 10.52
C ILE A 198 11.38 -7.75 9.51
N ARG A 199 11.03 -8.91 8.98
CA ARG A 199 11.76 -9.54 7.87
C ARG A 199 10.95 -9.41 6.60
N SER A 200 11.65 -9.22 5.47
CA SER A 200 10.99 -9.27 4.16
C SER A 200 10.51 -10.70 3.88
N THR A 201 9.25 -10.83 3.46
CA THR A 201 8.66 -12.11 3.07
C THR A 201 8.38 -12.17 1.58
N ARG A 202 8.17 -11.02 0.95
CA ARG A 202 7.99 -10.88 -0.49
C ARG A 202 8.72 -9.65 -0.97
N THR A 203 9.62 -9.83 -1.92
CA THR A 203 10.22 -8.76 -2.71
C THR A 203 9.52 -8.69 -4.06
N SER A 204 9.45 -7.50 -4.66
CA SER A 204 9.18 -7.45 -6.09
C SER A 204 10.36 -8.04 -6.81
N ASN A 205 10.11 -8.41 -8.05
CA ASN A 205 11.14 -8.77 -8.99
C ASN A 205 12.20 -7.67 -9.26
N ASN A 206 11.97 -6.41 -8.84
CA ASN A 206 12.93 -5.31 -8.87
C ASN A 206 13.67 -5.11 -7.52
N GLY A 207 13.60 -6.07 -6.59
CA GLY A 207 14.24 -6.02 -5.28
C GLY A 207 13.52 -5.21 -4.20
N LYS A 208 12.47 -4.46 -4.53
CA LYS A 208 11.74 -3.67 -3.52
C LYS A 208 10.89 -4.56 -2.62
N VAL A 209 10.92 -4.34 -1.31
CA VAL A 209 10.09 -5.08 -0.35
C VAL A 209 8.60 -4.82 -0.58
N ARG A 210 7.85 -5.87 -0.90
CA ARG A 210 6.38 -5.83 -1.12
C ARG A 210 5.58 -6.35 0.06
N GLY A 211 6.18 -7.18 0.89
CA GLY A 211 5.57 -7.65 2.12
C GLY A 211 6.61 -8.10 3.14
N PHE A 212 6.15 -8.17 4.38
CA PHE A 212 6.95 -8.47 5.55
C PHE A 212 6.13 -9.22 6.59
N GLN A 213 6.84 -9.79 7.57
CA GLN A 213 6.33 -10.37 8.80
C GLN A 213 7.22 -9.92 9.95
N THR A 214 6.68 -9.88 11.16
CA THR A 214 7.47 -9.70 12.38
C THR A 214 8.46 -10.84 12.53
N THR A 215 9.69 -10.56 12.97
CA THR A 215 10.80 -11.53 12.93
C THR A 215 10.66 -12.64 13.96
N CYS A 216 10.20 -12.34 15.18
CA CYS A 216 10.05 -13.33 16.25
C CYS A 216 8.86 -13.05 17.18
N ASP A 217 8.44 -14.06 17.94
CA ASP A 217 7.31 -13.97 18.87
C ASP A 217 7.58 -13.01 20.04
N ALA A 218 8.83 -12.88 20.50
CA ALA A 218 9.18 -11.96 21.58
C ALA A 218 8.89 -10.49 21.20
N ILE A 219 9.21 -10.10 19.95
CA ILE A 219 8.87 -8.77 19.42
C ILE A 219 7.36 -8.59 19.34
N ARG A 220 6.64 -9.60 18.82
CA ARG A 220 5.17 -9.55 18.73
C ARG A 220 4.52 -9.41 20.12
N GLN A 221 4.97 -10.16 21.10
CA GLN A 221 4.50 -10.08 22.49
C GLN A 221 4.78 -8.71 23.09
N TYR A 222 6.00 -8.17 22.91
CA TYR A 222 6.35 -6.84 23.37
C TYR A 222 5.44 -5.75 22.77
N ILE A 223 5.24 -5.76 21.44
CA ILE A 223 4.36 -4.79 20.76
C ILE A 223 2.89 -4.96 21.22
N SER A 224 2.43 -6.20 21.39
CA SER A 224 1.07 -6.51 21.85
C SER A 224 0.82 -5.99 23.26
N GLN A 225 1.68 -6.31 24.23
CA GLN A 225 1.57 -5.81 25.60
C GLN A 225 1.62 -4.28 25.65
N ARG A 226 2.49 -3.68 24.82
CA ARG A 226 2.57 -2.23 24.72
C ARG A 226 1.28 -1.62 24.18
N SER A 227 0.70 -2.22 23.14
CA SER A 227 -0.58 -1.80 22.55
C SER A 227 -1.72 -1.88 23.57
N ILE A 228 -1.78 -2.97 24.35
CA ILE A 228 -2.80 -3.18 25.39
C ILE A 228 -2.66 -2.14 26.50
N SER A 229 -1.45 -1.93 27.03
CA SER A 229 -1.20 -0.95 28.10
C SER A 229 -1.56 0.50 27.74
N GLU A 230 -1.78 0.76 26.45
CA GLU A 230 -1.98 2.09 25.90
C GLU A 230 -3.30 2.22 25.12
N ASN A 231 -4.14 1.20 25.17
CA ASN A 231 -5.45 1.12 24.51
C ASN A 231 -5.39 1.48 23.02
N PHE A 232 -4.33 1.03 22.34
CA PHE A 232 -4.03 1.48 20.98
C PHE A 232 -4.84 0.76 19.90
N ILE A 233 -4.91 -0.58 20.00
CA ILE A 233 -5.72 -1.48 19.17
C ILE A 233 -6.35 -2.50 20.12
N LEU A 234 -7.66 -2.67 20.00
CA LEU A 234 -8.40 -3.75 20.62
C LEU A 234 -8.47 -4.94 19.66
N LEU A 235 -8.14 -6.12 20.18
CA LEU A 235 -8.25 -7.38 19.46
C LEU A 235 -9.52 -8.12 19.91
N CYS A 236 -10.34 -8.55 18.96
CA CYS A 236 -11.51 -9.39 19.19
C CYS A 236 -11.35 -10.73 18.46
N ASP A 237 -11.12 -11.81 19.21
CA ASP A 237 -11.04 -13.19 18.74
C ASP A 237 -12.08 -14.12 19.41
N GLY A 238 -12.89 -13.58 20.32
CA GLY A 238 -13.90 -14.31 21.10
C GLY A 238 -13.34 -15.06 22.33
N ALA A 239 -12.04 -15.00 22.61
CA ALA A 239 -11.41 -15.80 23.66
C ALA A 239 -11.33 -15.10 25.04
N ALA A 240 -11.38 -13.76 25.08
CA ALA A 240 -11.15 -12.98 26.30
C ALA A 240 -12.34 -12.07 26.65
N GLU A 241 -12.47 -11.75 27.94
CA GLU A 241 -13.30 -10.64 28.41
C GLU A 241 -12.74 -9.32 27.86
N LEU A 242 -13.63 -8.47 27.34
CA LEU A 242 -13.22 -7.18 26.82
C LEU A 242 -13.26 -6.11 27.92
N PRO A 243 -12.30 -5.17 27.93
CA PRO A 243 -12.39 -4.01 28.79
C PRO A 243 -13.61 -3.15 28.45
N GLU A 244 -14.20 -2.50 29.46
CA GLU A 244 -15.29 -1.51 29.33
C GLU A 244 -14.81 -0.19 28.69
N GLU A 245 -14.18 -0.28 27.53
CA GLU A 245 -13.56 0.85 26.86
C GLU A 245 -14.12 1.10 25.45
N HIS A 246 -13.89 2.31 24.95
CA HIS A 246 -14.28 2.74 23.61
C HIS A 246 -13.08 2.68 22.65
N PRO A 247 -12.86 1.56 21.95
CA PRO A 247 -11.67 1.40 21.12
C PRO A 247 -11.69 2.35 19.93
N ARG A 248 -10.52 2.91 19.60
CA ARG A 248 -10.33 3.68 18.37
C ARG A 248 -10.00 2.80 17.17
N ARG A 249 -9.43 1.62 17.41
CA ARG A 249 -9.05 0.67 16.38
C ARG A 249 -9.41 -0.73 16.85
N LEU A 250 -10.12 -1.45 16.00
CA LEU A 250 -10.61 -2.79 16.25
C LEU A 250 -10.05 -3.71 15.18
N SER A 251 -9.37 -4.76 15.63
CA SER A 251 -9.01 -5.89 14.79
C SER A 251 -9.81 -7.11 15.18
N VAL A 252 -10.38 -7.80 14.19
CA VAL A 252 -11.30 -8.91 14.43
C VAL A 252 -10.79 -10.15 13.72
N TYR A 253 -10.53 -11.20 14.50
CA TYR A 253 -10.12 -12.53 14.04
C TYR A 253 -11.23 -13.52 14.39
N PRO A 254 -12.32 -13.56 13.62
CA PRO A 254 -13.42 -14.43 13.96
C PRO A 254 -12.98 -15.89 13.88
N CYS A 255 -13.14 -16.63 14.98
CA CYS A 255 -12.88 -18.05 15.06
C CYS A 255 -14.15 -18.85 14.74
N ALA A 256 -14.00 -20.00 14.08
CA ALA A 256 -15.12 -20.89 13.82
C ALA A 256 -15.81 -21.30 15.15
N ASN A 257 -17.12 -21.07 15.25
CA ASN A 257 -17.97 -21.40 16.39
C ASN A 257 -17.76 -20.58 17.68
N ALA A 258 -17.07 -19.43 17.63
CA ALA A 258 -16.98 -18.50 18.76
C ALA A 258 -17.86 -17.26 18.52
N GLN A 259 -18.65 -16.87 19.51
CA GLN A 259 -19.30 -15.56 19.49
C GLN A 259 -18.24 -14.48 19.72
N LEU A 260 -18.28 -13.43 18.90
CA LEU A 260 -17.43 -12.28 19.14
C LEU A 260 -17.91 -11.55 20.40
N ASN A 261 -17.04 -11.45 21.39
CA ASN A 261 -17.21 -10.47 22.45
C ASN A 261 -16.95 -9.10 21.82
N LEU A 262 -18.00 -8.31 21.62
CA LEU A 262 -17.90 -6.95 21.08
C LEU A 262 -18.03 -5.92 22.21
N PRO A 263 -17.30 -4.77 22.13
CA PRO A 263 -17.49 -3.67 23.06
C PRO A 263 -18.92 -3.14 23.04
N GLN A 264 -19.39 -2.60 24.16
CA GLN A 264 -20.75 -2.06 24.30
C GLN A 264 -21.02 -0.88 23.34
N SER A 265 -20.01 -0.11 22.96
CA SER A 265 -20.13 0.97 21.98
C SER A 265 -18.92 1.07 21.08
N LEU A 266 -19.20 1.13 19.77
CA LEU A 266 -18.21 1.32 18.71
C LEU A 266 -18.33 2.71 18.04
N SER A 267 -19.07 3.64 18.63
CA SER A 267 -19.29 4.99 18.07
C SER A 267 -18.01 5.78 17.83
N LEU A 268 -16.98 5.52 18.65
CA LEU A 268 -15.67 6.17 18.59
C LEU A 268 -14.66 5.48 17.65
N LEU A 269 -15.07 4.41 16.97
CA LEU A 269 -14.18 3.60 16.17
C LEU A 269 -13.73 4.32 14.89
N ARG A 270 -12.42 4.32 14.64
CA ARG A 270 -11.80 4.89 13.43
C ARG A 270 -11.27 3.83 12.46
N THR A 271 -10.75 2.72 12.98
CA THR A 271 -10.32 1.57 12.17
C THR A 271 -11.13 0.34 12.53
N LEU A 272 -11.70 -0.30 11.52
CA LEU A 272 -12.19 -1.67 11.57
C LEU A 272 -11.44 -2.50 10.52
N ALA A 273 -10.76 -3.56 10.97
CA ALA A 273 -10.15 -4.54 10.08
C ALA A 273 -10.58 -5.94 10.48
N ILE A 274 -11.10 -6.69 9.50
CA ILE A 274 -11.57 -8.06 9.69
C ILE A 274 -10.64 -8.99 8.92
N PHE A 275 -10.05 -9.95 9.63
CA PHE A 275 -9.18 -10.99 9.08
C PHE A 275 -9.82 -12.34 9.34
N ALA A 276 -10.84 -12.69 8.54
CA ALA A 276 -11.51 -13.97 8.66
C ALA A 276 -10.62 -15.07 8.06
N THR A 277 -10.35 -16.11 8.86
CA THR A 277 -9.55 -17.27 8.43
C THR A 277 -10.40 -18.53 8.44
N GLY A 278 -10.42 -19.26 7.33
CA GLY A 278 -11.17 -20.51 7.21
C GLY A 278 -12.66 -20.30 6.93
N GLU A 279 -13.45 -21.37 7.05
CA GLU A 279 -14.91 -21.33 6.89
C GLU A 279 -15.55 -20.79 8.18
N VAL A 280 -15.60 -19.47 8.30
CA VAL A 280 -16.28 -18.77 9.40
C VAL A 280 -17.72 -18.49 8.98
N ASP A 281 -18.69 -18.83 9.84
CA ASP A 281 -20.10 -18.45 9.63
C ASP A 281 -20.20 -16.91 9.57
N PRO A 282 -20.73 -16.31 8.48
CA PRO A 282 -20.92 -14.87 8.37
C PRO A 282 -21.72 -14.26 9.53
N ALA A 283 -22.64 -15.03 10.12
CA ALA A 283 -23.38 -14.61 11.30
C ALA A 283 -22.47 -14.25 12.49
N SER A 284 -21.26 -14.81 12.55
CA SER A 284 -20.28 -14.57 13.63
C SER A 284 -19.78 -13.13 13.68
N TYR A 285 -19.84 -12.39 12.56
CA TYR A 285 -19.37 -11.00 12.48
C TYR A 285 -20.40 -10.03 11.89
N GLU A 286 -21.65 -10.46 11.69
CA GLU A 286 -22.73 -9.63 11.12
C GLU A 286 -22.99 -8.36 11.94
N ALA A 287 -22.91 -8.43 13.27
CA ALA A 287 -23.08 -7.28 14.15
C ALA A 287 -22.04 -6.16 13.90
N LEU A 288 -20.87 -6.49 13.33
CA LEU A 288 -19.86 -5.51 12.93
C LEU A 288 -20.20 -4.81 11.61
N LEU A 289 -21.13 -5.37 10.82
CA LEU A 289 -21.57 -4.80 9.55
C LEU A 289 -22.75 -3.82 9.71
N GLU A 290 -23.24 -3.63 10.94
CA GLU A 290 -24.18 -2.55 11.27
C GLU A 290 -23.43 -1.20 11.30
N PHE A 291 -23.17 -0.62 10.12
CA PHE A 291 -22.33 0.56 10.01
C PHE A 291 -22.92 1.84 10.63
N SER A 292 -24.23 1.87 10.91
CA SER A 292 -24.90 2.98 11.61
C SER A 292 -24.37 3.23 13.02
N GLN A 293 -23.77 2.22 13.66
CA GLN A 293 -23.21 2.37 15.01
C GLN A 293 -21.88 3.16 15.02
N TYR A 294 -21.20 3.29 13.88
CA TYR A 294 -19.91 3.97 13.79
C TYR A 294 -20.11 5.45 13.48
N GLY A 295 -19.56 6.33 14.33
CA GLY A 295 -19.61 7.78 14.13
C GLY A 295 -18.35 8.35 13.47
N LEU A 296 -17.22 7.65 13.55
CA LEU A 296 -15.88 8.21 13.30
C LEU A 296 -15.01 7.36 12.35
N LEU A 297 -15.62 6.43 11.61
CA LEU A 297 -14.89 5.44 10.81
C LEU A 297 -14.06 6.09 9.69
N ARG A 298 -12.76 5.83 9.67
CA ARG A 298 -11.77 6.34 8.70
C ARG A 298 -11.17 5.24 7.83
N VAL A 299 -10.91 4.07 8.42
CA VAL A 299 -10.26 2.93 7.78
C VAL A 299 -11.15 1.70 7.93
N LEU A 300 -11.60 1.18 6.80
CA LEU A 300 -12.40 -0.03 6.75
C LEU A 300 -11.72 -1.05 5.82
N ASP A 301 -11.26 -2.15 6.39
CA ASP A 301 -10.63 -3.26 5.68
C ASP A 301 -11.46 -4.53 5.78
N LEU A 302 -12.10 -4.88 4.66
CA LEU A 302 -12.99 -6.01 4.49
C LEU A 302 -12.48 -6.94 3.37
N LYS A 303 -11.16 -6.99 3.13
CA LYS A 303 -10.57 -7.85 2.09
C LYS A 303 -10.74 -9.35 2.34
N GLU A 304 -10.95 -9.74 3.58
CA GLU A 304 -11.13 -11.12 4.00
C GLU A 304 -12.59 -11.39 4.43
N CYS A 305 -13.50 -10.45 4.18
CA CYS A 305 -14.93 -10.69 4.37
C CYS A 305 -15.52 -11.33 3.10
N ASP A 306 -16.13 -12.51 3.26
CA ASP A 306 -16.68 -13.28 2.14
C ASP A 306 -18.14 -12.93 1.80
N HIS A 307 -18.82 -12.13 2.64
CA HIS A 307 -20.22 -11.76 2.44
C HIS A 307 -20.47 -10.28 2.77
N LEU A 308 -21.03 -9.54 1.82
CA LEU A 308 -21.56 -8.18 2.01
C LEU A 308 -22.84 -8.04 1.19
N SER A 309 -23.92 -7.58 1.82
CA SER A 309 -25.18 -7.29 1.13
C SER A 309 -25.14 -5.88 0.51
N ASP A 310 -26.01 -5.61 -0.45
CA ASP A 310 -26.19 -4.24 -0.98
C ASP A 310 -26.53 -3.23 0.13
N GLY A 311 -27.27 -3.66 1.15
CA GLY A 311 -27.56 -2.85 2.34
C GLY A 311 -26.31 -2.47 3.12
N HIS A 312 -25.37 -3.41 3.30
CA HIS A 312 -24.07 -3.13 3.92
C HIS A 312 -23.28 -2.11 3.11
N ILE A 313 -23.21 -2.29 1.79
CA ILE A 313 -22.50 -1.36 0.89
C ILE A 313 -23.11 0.04 0.95
N GLN A 314 -24.45 0.14 0.96
CA GLN A 314 -25.14 1.41 1.08
C GLN A 314 -24.85 2.10 2.42
N ALA A 315 -24.80 1.34 3.52
CA ALA A 315 -24.49 1.86 4.84
C ALA A 315 -23.02 2.34 4.94
N ILE A 316 -22.08 1.68 4.25
CA ILE A 316 -20.69 2.15 4.14
C ILE A 316 -20.61 3.53 3.49
N TYR A 317 -21.42 3.82 2.47
CA TYR A 317 -21.40 5.13 1.81
C TYR A 317 -21.90 6.29 2.69
N ASN A 318 -22.50 6.01 3.85
CA ASN A 318 -22.88 7.02 4.84
C ASN A 318 -21.74 7.40 5.79
N GLN A 319 -20.59 6.71 5.73
CA GLN A 319 -19.42 6.96 6.58
C GLN A 319 -18.59 8.14 6.05
N VAL A 320 -19.07 9.37 6.22
CA VAL A 320 -18.49 10.56 5.56
C VAL A 320 -17.03 10.88 5.92
N LEU A 321 -16.52 10.34 7.04
CA LEU A 321 -15.12 10.47 7.49
C LEU A 321 -14.18 9.41 6.89
N MET A 322 -14.70 8.47 6.10
CA MET A 322 -13.95 7.38 5.49
C MET A 322 -12.82 7.91 4.59
N LYS A 323 -11.60 7.43 4.81
CA LYS A 323 -10.38 7.77 4.04
C LYS A 323 -9.79 6.55 3.34
N TYR A 324 -9.97 5.35 3.88
CA TYR A 324 -9.53 4.09 3.27
C TYR A 324 -10.66 3.07 3.32
N LEU A 325 -11.06 2.58 2.14
CA LEU A 325 -12.01 1.49 2.00
C LEU A 325 -11.37 0.37 1.19
N SER A 326 -11.35 -0.84 1.75
CA SER A 326 -10.98 -2.03 1.01
C SER A 326 -12.03 -3.12 1.14
N ILE A 327 -12.43 -3.68 0.00
CA ILE A 327 -13.39 -4.78 -0.09
C ILE A 327 -12.80 -5.83 -1.02
N LYS A 328 -13.00 -7.11 -0.69
CA LYS A 328 -12.60 -8.22 -1.55
C LYS A 328 -13.22 -8.09 -2.94
N SER A 329 -12.37 -8.13 -3.96
CA SER A 329 -12.82 -8.15 -5.35
C SER A 329 -13.67 -9.39 -5.63
N GLY A 330 -14.78 -9.24 -6.35
CA GLY A 330 -15.73 -10.33 -6.61
C GLY A 330 -16.93 -10.38 -5.68
N ILE A 331 -16.87 -9.67 -4.53
CA ILE A 331 -18.02 -9.52 -3.63
C ILE A 331 -19.01 -8.48 -4.15
N ILE A 332 -18.49 -7.40 -4.76
CA ILE A 332 -19.29 -6.37 -5.41
C ILE A 332 -18.99 -6.33 -6.90
N ASP A 333 -20.04 -6.19 -7.71
CA ASP A 333 -19.96 -6.01 -9.16
C ASP A 333 -20.09 -4.54 -9.58
N ARG A 334 -20.55 -3.67 -8.65
CA ARG A 334 -20.82 -2.26 -8.89
C ARG A 334 -20.52 -1.38 -7.68
N VAL A 335 -19.87 -0.25 -7.92
CA VAL A 335 -19.81 0.90 -7.00
C VAL A 335 -20.83 1.90 -7.49
N THR A 336 -21.85 2.20 -6.67
CA THR A 336 -22.98 3.05 -7.03
C THR A 336 -22.65 4.55 -6.89
N ARG A 337 -23.59 5.44 -7.23
CA ARG A 337 -23.34 6.91 -7.24
C ARG A 337 -23.11 7.48 -5.84
N GLU A 338 -23.67 6.82 -4.84
CA GLU A 338 -23.66 7.19 -3.42
C GLU A 338 -22.25 7.16 -2.83
N VAL A 339 -21.30 6.47 -3.47
CA VAL A 339 -19.86 6.60 -3.16
C VAL A 339 -19.40 8.07 -3.17
N GLY A 340 -20.08 8.92 -3.93
CA GLY A 340 -19.86 10.36 -3.97
C GLY A 340 -20.05 11.05 -2.61
N ASN A 341 -20.70 10.42 -1.63
CA ASN A 341 -20.83 10.91 -0.25
C ASN A 341 -19.50 10.82 0.52
N LEU A 342 -18.60 9.92 0.14
CA LEU A 342 -17.31 9.69 0.79
C LEU A 342 -16.26 10.73 0.37
N LYS A 343 -16.54 12.02 0.59
CA LYS A 343 -15.67 13.13 0.13
C LYS A 343 -14.26 13.10 0.72
N GLN A 344 -14.06 12.38 1.83
CA GLN A 344 -12.75 12.22 2.47
C GLN A 344 -11.94 11.03 1.91
N LEU A 345 -12.52 10.20 1.04
CA LEU A 345 -11.91 8.95 0.59
C LEU A 345 -10.62 9.19 -0.19
N GLU A 346 -9.52 8.59 0.27
CA GLU A 346 -8.20 8.67 -0.35
C GLU A 346 -7.84 7.39 -1.10
N THR A 347 -8.32 6.24 -0.61
CA THR A 347 -8.10 4.92 -1.23
C THR A 347 -9.41 4.15 -1.33
N LEU A 348 -9.73 3.70 -2.53
CA LEU A 348 -10.71 2.66 -2.80
C LEU A 348 -9.99 1.43 -3.37
N ASP A 349 -9.91 0.36 -2.58
CA ASP A 349 -9.22 -0.87 -2.94
C ASP A 349 -10.19 -2.05 -3.10
N LEU A 350 -10.54 -2.32 -4.35
CA LEU A 350 -11.34 -3.44 -4.85
C LEU A 350 -10.46 -4.43 -5.63
N SER A 351 -9.16 -4.52 -5.28
CA SER A 351 -8.21 -5.43 -5.89
C SER A 351 -8.13 -6.77 -5.15
N GLY A 352 -7.86 -7.84 -5.90
CA GLY A 352 -7.76 -9.20 -5.34
C GLY A 352 -8.23 -10.29 -6.31
N SER A 353 -9.01 -9.92 -7.32
CA SER A 353 -9.45 -10.79 -8.41
C SER A 353 -9.34 -10.07 -9.76
N GLN A 354 -9.58 -10.79 -10.85
CA GLN A 354 -9.70 -10.23 -12.20
C GLN A 354 -11.13 -9.84 -12.58
N GLN A 355 -12.05 -9.84 -11.60
CA GLN A 355 -13.46 -9.50 -11.80
C GLN A 355 -13.60 -8.02 -12.13
N LEU A 356 -14.47 -7.74 -13.09
CA LEU A 356 -14.78 -6.39 -13.55
C LEU A 356 -15.82 -5.74 -12.63
N VAL A 357 -15.52 -4.54 -12.14
CA VAL A 357 -16.42 -3.73 -11.33
C VAL A 357 -16.90 -2.53 -12.14
N THR A 358 -18.21 -2.31 -12.17
CA THR A 358 -18.82 -1.13 -12.79
C THR A 358 -18.78 0.05 -11.82
N VAL A 359 -18.28 1.20 -12.24
CA VAL A 359 -18.23 2.41 -11.41
C VAL A 359 -18.95 3.56 -12.11
N TYR A 360 -19.61 4.42 -11.35
CA TYR A 360 -20.15 5.68 -11.89
C TYR A 360 -19.11 6.81 -11.79
N LYS A 361 -19.33 7.90 -12.54
CA LYS A 361 -18.44 9.07 -12.57
C LYS A 361 -18.15 9.68 -11.20
N GLU A 362 -19.04 9.50 -10.22
CA GLU A 362 -18.94 10.03 -8.87
C GLU A 362 -17.66 9.56 -8.15
N VAL A 363 -17.15 8.37 -8.47
CA VAL A 363 -15.84 7.91 -7.96
C VAL A 363 -14.71 8.85 -8.40
N LEU A 364 -14.75 9.34 -9.63
CA LEU A 364 -13.73 10.25 -10.18
C LEU A 364 -13.91 11.70 -9.74
N LEU A 365 -15.08 12.05 -9.21
CA LEU A 365 -15.42 13.34 -8.61
C LEU A 365 -15.06 13.43 -7.12
N LEU A 366 -14.46 12.38 -6.54
CA LEU A 366 -14.00 12.41 -5.15
C LEU A 366 -12.75 13.31 -5.02
N PRO A 367 -12.82 14.37 -4.18
CA PRO A 367 -11.78 15.41 -4.13
C PRO A 367 -10.47 14.98 -3.49
N LYS A 368 -10.46 13.88 -2.72
CA LYS A 368 -9.27 13.39 -2.03
C LYS A 368 -8.77 12.05 -2.56
N LEU A 369 -9.45 11.44 -3.53
CA LEU A 369 -9.11 10.10 -4.01
C LEU A 369 -7.76 10.10 -4.71
N LYS A 370 -6.79 9.38 -4.14
CA LYS A 370 -5.43 9.18 -4.67
C LYS A 370 -5.27 7.83 -5.33
N HIS A 371 -5.96 6.81 -4.82
CA HIS A 371 -5.77 5.42 -5.23
C HIS A 371 -7.11 4.74 -5.53
N LEU A 372 -7.33 4.47 -6.81
CA LEU A 372 -8.42 3.63 -7.30
C LEU A 372 -7.84 2.30 -7.77
N LEU A 373 -8.07 1.23 -7.01
CA LEU A 373 -7.41 -0.06 -7.19
C LEU A 373 -8.42 -1.16 -7.46
N GLY A 374 -8.27 -1.87 -8.57
CA GLY A 374 -9.23 -2.87 -9.02
C GLY A 374 -9.23 -2.91 -10.54
N LYS A 375 -10.28 -3.50 -11.12
CA LYS A 375 -10.49 -3.56 -12.57
C LYS A 375 -11.85 -2.94 -12.89
N PHE A 376 -11.83 -1.75 -13.48
CA PHE A 376 -13.03 -0.92 -13.59
C PHE A 376 -13.54 -0.75 -15.02
N GLN A 377 -14.86 -0.67 -15.17
CA GLN A 377 -15.51 -0.06 -16.32
C GLN A 377 -16.44 1.05 -15.86
N LEU A 378 -16.60 2.11 -16.65
CA LEU A 378 -17.60 3.12 -16.36
C LEU A 378 -19.01 2.61 -16.66
N SER A 379 -19.97 3.04 -15.84
CA SER A 379 -21.39 2.78 -16.04
C SER A 379 -21.84 3.22 -17.43
N ARG A 380 -22.80 2.48 -18.01
CA ARG A 380 -23.36 2.81 -19.32
C ARG A 380 -23.90 4.24 -19.41
N THR A 381 -24.41 4.78 -18.30
CA THR A 381 -24.94 6.15 -18.21
C THR A 381 -23.85 7.22 -18.26
N ASP A 382 -22.60 6.85 -17.98
CA ASP A 382 -21.43 7.74 -17.98
C ASP A 382 -20.47 7.39 -19.14
N THR A 383 -20.93 6.56 -20.09
CA THR A 383 -20.21 6.17 -21.31
C THR A 383 -21.03 6.52 -22.54
N PHE A 384 -20.37 6.74 -23.66
CA PHE A 384 -21.01 7.26 -24.85
C PHE A 384 -20.65 6.40 -26.04
N SER A 385 -21.62 6.21 -26.94
CA SER A 385 -21.44 5.40 -28.15
C SER A 385 -20.76 6.18 -29.28
N MET A 386 -20.75 7.51 -29.21
CA MET A 386 -20.14 8.41 -30.18
C MET A 386 -19.46 9.58 -29.44
N PRO A 387 -18.46 10.26 -30.04
CA PRO A 387 -17.93 11.51 -29.51
C PRO A 387 -19.04 12.58 -29.55
N VAL A 388 -19.57 12.98 -28.38
CA VAL A 388 -20.63 13.99 -28.28
C VAL A 388 -20.01 15.38 -28.11
N LEU A 389 -20.22 16.25 -29.10
CA LEU A 389 -20.00 17.68 -28.99
C LEU A 389 -20.77 18.23 -27.77
N GLY A 390 -20.05 18.74 -26.77
CA GLY A 390 -20.62 19.26 -25.53
C GLY A 390 -20.27 18.46 -24.27
N TRP A 391 -19.73 17.24 -24.36
CA TRP A 391 -19.17 16.55 -23.17
C TRP A 391 -18.13 17.42 -22.46
N PHE A 392 -17.36 18.19 -23.24
CA PHE A 392 -16.36 19.15 -22.80
C PHE A 392 -16.82 20.14 -21.72
N HIS A 393 -18.14 20.23 -21.45
CA HIS A 393 -18.74 21.07 -20.42
C HIS A 393 -19.27 20.30 -19.20
N SER A 394 -18.97 19.00 -19.07
CA SER A 394 -19.41 18.20 -17.93
C SER A 394 -18.66 18.57 -16.63
N GLU A 395 -19.36 18.48 -15.50
CA GLU A 395 -18.77 18.67 -14.16
C GLU A 395 -17.49 17.85 -13.96
N LEU A 396 -17.49 16.59 -14.43
CA LEU A 396 -16.33 15.69 -14.35
C LEU A 396 -15.13 16.24 -15.11
N GLU A 397 -15.33 16.72 -16.32
CA GLU A 397 -14.24 17.28 -17.11
C GLU A 397 -13.69 18.57 -16.50
N GLN A 398 -14.55 19.48 -16.06
CA GLN A 398 -14.14 20.70 -15.36
C GLN A 398 -13.35 20.36 -14.08
N PHE A 399 -13.77 19.31 -13.38
CA PHE A 399 -13.11 18.83 -12.18
C PHE A 399 -11.71 18.26 -12.47
N LEU A 400 -11.57 17.40 -13.49
CA LEU A 400 -10.29 16.80 -13.87
C LEU A 400 -9.34 17.85 -14.47
N SER A 401 -9.80 18.61 -15.48
CA SER A 401 -9.00 19.61 -16.19
C SER A 401 -8.57 20.78 -15.28
N GLY A 402 -9.43 21.17 -14.35
CA GLY A 402 -9.19 22.18 -13.32
C GLY A 402 -8.24 21.75 -12.19
N ASN A 403 -7.58 20.59 -12.31
CA ASN A 403 -6.61 20.06 -11.34
C ASN A 403 -7.20 19.87 -9.92
N LYS A 404 -8.51 19.63 -9.83
CA LYS A 404 -9.20 19.35 -8.55
C LYS A 404 -9.09 17.87 -8.14
N SER A 405 -8.81 16.98 -9.08
CA SER A 405 -8.60 15.55 -8.81
C SER A 405 -7.22 15.28 -8.23
N MET A 406 -7.18 14.53 -7.13
CA MET A 406 -5.95 14.08 -6.47
C MET A 406 -5.49 12.70 -6.95
N LEU A 407 -6.08 12.15 -8.04
CA LEU A 407 -5.86 10.76 -8.43
C LEU A 407 -4.44 10.53 -8.96
N GLU A 408 -3.71 9.65 -8.27
CA GLU A 408 -2.31 9.31 -8.58
C GLU A 408 -2.16 7.91 -9.14
N THR A 409 -3.05 6.99 -8.73
CA THR A 409 -3.03 5.59 -9.15
C THR A 409 -4.41 5.17 -9.63
N LEU A 410 -4.50 4.85 -10.91
CA LEU A 410 -5.61 4.13 -11.52
C LEU A 410 -5.10 2.72 -11.86
N ALA A 411 -5.17 1.80 -10.90
CA ALA A 411 -4.55 0.48 -11.04
C ALA A 411 -5.32 -0.45 -11.96
N GLY A 412 -6.26 0.07 -12.76
CA GLY A 412 -6.98 -0.73 -13.70
C GLY A 412 -8.29 -0.19 -14.27
N PHE A 413 -8.32 0.10 -15.57
CA PHE A 413 -9.58 0.30 -16.30
C PHE A 413 -9.64 -0.51 -17.58
N VAL A 414 -10.87 -0.77 -18.04
CA VAL A 414 -11.15 -1.52 -19.25
C VAL A 414 -11.52 -0.60 -20.41
N THR A 415 -10.93 -0.85 -21.57
CA THR A 415 -11.23 -0.20 -22.85
C THR A 415 -11.96 -1.18 -23.75
N GLY A 416 -13.10 -0.76 -24.30
CA GLY A 416 -13.94 -1.55 -25.22
C GLY A 416 -14.58 -0.66 -26.29
N LYS A 417 -15.80 -0.96 -26.74
CA LYS A 417 -16.51 -0.16 -27.78
C LYS A 417 -16.83 1.28 -27.39
N ARG A 418 -17.01 1.55 -26.10
CA ARG A 418 -17.56 2.82 -25.61
C ARG A 418 -16.48 3.77 -25.12
N TYR A 419 -16.73 5.06 -25.31
CA TYR A 419 -15.96 6.14 -24.73
C TYR A 419 -16.15 6.17 -23.20
N GLY A 420 -15.07 6.40 -22.46
CA GLY A 420 -15.02 6.40 -21.00
C GLY A 420 -13.63 6.78 -20.47
N PHE A 421 -12.96 5.84 -19.78
CA PHE A 421 -11.66 6.09 -19.17
C PHE A 421 -10.55 6.58 -20.12
N PRO A 422 -10.40 6.06 -21.37
CA PRO A 422 -9.35 6.55 -22.28
C PRO A 422 -9.39 8.07 -22.49
N GLN A 423 -10.59 8.63 -22.64
CA GLN A 423 -10.81 10.06 -22.86
C GLN A 423 -10.44 10.86 -21.61
N LEU A 424 -10.88 10.38 -20.45
CA LEU A 424 -10.68 11.04 -19.16
C LEU A 424 -9.24 10.97 -18.66
N MET A 425 -8.51 9.89 -18.99
CA MET A 425 -7.12 9.69 -18.57
C MET A 425 -6.23 10.89 -18.94
N SER A 426 -6.46 11.47 -20.13
CA SER A 426 -5.71 12.64 -20.61
C SER A 426 -5.91 13.90 -19.76
N LEU A 427 -6.96 13.96 -18.94
CA LEU A 427 -7.28 15.10 -18.06
C LEU A 427 -6.71 14.92 -16.65
N MET A 428 -6.25 13.72 -16.28
CA MET A 428 -5.80 13.37 -14.94
C MET A 428 -4.32 13.74 -14.73
N LYS A 429 -4.04 15.02 -14.45
CA LYS A 429 -2.66 15.57 -14.40
C LYS A 429 -1.72 14.97 -13.35
N ARG A 430 -2.26 14.40 -12.26
CA ARG A 430 -1.48 13.81 -11.16
C ARG A 430 -1.24 12.30 -11.31
N LEU A 431 -1.79 11.70 -12.36
CA LEU A 431 -1.73 10.27 -12.57
C LEU A 431 -0.27 9.86 -12.81
N ARG A 432 0.21 8.91 -12.00
CA ARG A 432 1.57 8.34 -12.11
C ARG A 432 1.57 6.85 -12.33
N LYS A 433 0.49 6.14 -11.98
CA LYS A 433 0.40 4.69 -12.18
C LYS A 433 -0.91 4.30 -12.85
N VAL A 434 -0.80 3.63 -14.00
CA VAL A 434 -1.94 3.23 -14.82
C VAL A 434 -1.83 1.76 -15.22
N LYS A 435 -2.93 1.01 -15.08
CA LYS A 435 -3.11 -0.30 -15.72
C LYS A 435 -4.33 -0.27 -16.62
N ILE A 436 -4.20 -0.83 -17.81
CA ILE A 436 -5.18 -0.77 -18.89
C ILE A 436 -5.44 -2.20 -19.36
N TRP A 437 -6.71 -2.58 -19.50
CA TRP A 437 -7.10 -3.82 -20.18
C TRP A 437 -7.91 -3.49 -21.42
N CYS A 438 -7.49 -4.00 -22.57
CA CYS A 438 -8.20 -3.86 -23.82
C CYS A 438 -9.04 -5.12 -24.08
N LYS A 439 -10.36 -4.92 -24.26
CA LYS A 439 -11.28 -5.99 -24.66
C LYS A 439 -11.14 -6.29 -26.16
N SER A 440 -11.59 -7.47 -26.55
CA SER A 440 -11.70 -7.90 -27.95
C SER A 440 -12.62 -7.02 -28.79
N ASP A 441 -13.57 -6.34 -28.13
CA ASP A 441 -14.56 -5.48 -28.74
C ASP A 441 -14.10 -4.02 -28.87
N ALA A 442 -12.88 -3.65 -28.48
CA ALA A 442 -12.39 -2.28 -28.56
C ALA A 442 -12.47 -1.70 -29.99
N SER A 443 -13.11 -0.53 -30.15
CA SER A 443 -13.27 0.10 -31.47
C SER A 443 -11.97 0.80 -31.91
N PRO A 444 -11.70 0.89 -33.23
CA PRO A 444 -10.53 1.60 -33.75
C PRO A 444 -10.42 3.05 -33.26
N GLU A 445 -11.55 3.75 -33.17
CA GLU A 445 -11.60 5.14 -32.72
C GLU A 445 -11.22 5.25 -31.23
N ASN A 446 -11.72 4.33 -30.39
CA ASN A 446 -11.41 4.34 -28.97
C ASN A 446 -9.96 3.93 -28.69
N LEU A 447 -9.42 3.00 -29.48
CA LEU A 447 -8.00 2.66 -29.46
C LEU A 447 -7.13 3.85 -29.89
N GLY A 448 -7.55 4.62 -30.90
CA GLY A 448 -6.89 5.86 -31.30
C GLY A 448 -6.83 6.88 -30.15
N VAL A 449 -7.95 7.10 -29.45
CA VAL A 449 -7.98 7.97 -28.26
C VAL A 449 -7.08 7.45 -27.15
N LEU A 450 -7.09 6.13 -26.91
CA LEU A 450 -6.22 5.50 -25.93
C LEU A 450 -4.74 5.69 -26.26
N SER A 451 -4.35 5.53 -27.53
CA SER A 451 -2.99 5.82 -28.01
C SER A 451 -2.59 7.26 -27.72
N SER A 452 -3.45 8.23 -28.02
CA SER A 452 -3.20 9.65 -27.70
C SER A 452 -3.07 9.89 -26.19
N ALA A 453 -3.90 9.25 -25.37
CA ALA A 453 -3.84 9.35 -23.92
C ALA A 453 -2.55 8.75 -23.34
N ILE A 454 -2.09 7.60 -23.87
CA ILE A 454 -0.81 6.98 -23.51
C ILE A 454 0.34 7.89 -23.88
N MET A 455 0.36 8.43 -25.10
CA MET A 455 1.42 9.35 -25.55
C MET A 455 1.49 10.59 -24.68
N LYS A 456 0.34 11.16 -24.29
CA LYS A 456 0.30 12.27 -23.35
C LYS A 456 0.84 11.87 -21.97
N PHE A 457 0.41 10.73 -21.44
CA PHE A 457 0.89 10.23 -20.14
C PHE A 457 2.42 10.02 -20.11
N ILE A 458 3.01 9.58 -21.22
CA ILE A 458 4.47 9.44 -21.37
C ILE A 458 5.15 10.83 -21.39
N ARG A 459 4.60 11.76 -22.17
CA ARG A 459 5.11 13.13 -22.31
C ARG A 459 5.07 13.90 -20.99
N ASP A 460 3.94 13.86 -20.28
CA ASP A 460 3.77 14.52 -18.98
C ASP A 460 4.77 14.00 -17.92
N GLY A 461 5.41 12.84 -18.15
CA GLY A 461 6.50 12.33 -17.32
C GLY A 461 7.74 13.22 -17.29
N THR A 462 7.99 14.02 -18.33
CA THR A 462 9.14 14.92 -18.39
C THR A 462 8.96 16.15 -17.50
N GLU A 463 7.71 16.56 -17.24
CA GLU A 463 7.40 17.73 -16.40
C GLU A 463 7.66 17.47 -14.90
N ALA A 464 7.63 16.20 -14.48
CA ALA A 464 7.84 15.79 -13.09
C ALA A 464 8.79 14.59 -12.98
N PRO A 465 10.08 14.75 -13.32
CA PRO A 465 11.02 13.63 -13.46
C PRO A 465 11.35 12.94 -12.13
N HIS A 466 11.04 13.55 -10.99
CA HIS A 466 11.22 12.94 -9.67
C HIS A 466 10.09 11.97 -9.29
N LEU A 467 8.96 12.00 -10.00
CA LEU A 467 7.83 11.11 -9.73
C LEU A 467 7.96 9.84 -10.57
N LYS A 468 8.05 8.68 -9.90
CA LYS A 468 8.10 7.40 -10.58
C LYS A 468 6.78 7.10 -11.31
N ARG A 469 6.82 6.95 -12.63
CA ARG A 469 5.68 6.62 -13.48
C ARG A 469 5.69 5.16 -13.93
N SER A 470 4.51 4.53 -13.91
CA SER A 470 4.33 3.12 -14.26
C SER A 470 3.11 2.94 -15.15
N LEU A 471 3.31 2.29 -16.29
CA LEU A 471 2.29 1.95 -17.26
C LEU A 471 2.22 0.44 -17.45
N SER A 472 1.02 -0.14 -17.36
CA SER A 472 0.76 -1.53 -17.70
C SER A 472 -0.37 -1.60 -18.71
N ILE A 473 -0.15 -2.27 -19.83
CA ILE A 473 -1.14 -2.46 -20.89
C ILE A 473 -1.30 -3.95 -21.12
N ASP A 474 -2.51 -4.43 -20.94
CA ASP A 474 -2.94 -5.79 -21.23
C ASP A 474 -3.90 -5.75 -22.41
N PHE A 475 -3.40 -6.19 -23.56
CA PHE A 475 -4.09 -6.18 -24.85
C PHE A 475 -4.15 -7.57 -25.47
N GLU A 476 -3.93 -8.62 -24.68
CA GLU A 476 -4.02 -10.03 -25.10
C GLU A 476 -5.36 -10.34 -25.77
N ALA A 477 -6.45 -9.86 -25.17
CA ALA A 477 -7.79 -10.07 -25.71
C ALA A 477 -8.11 -9.14 -26.90
N CYS A 478 -7.28 -8.14 -27.19
CA CYS A 478 -7.55 -7.16 -28.23
C CYS A 478 -7.36 -7.80 -29.61
N SER A 479 -8.34 -7.60 -30.49
CA SER A 479 -8.30 -8.15 -31.85
C SER A 479 -7.34 -7.40 -32.79
N ARG A 480 -6.84 -6.24 -32.36
CA ARG A 480 -5.97 -5.36 -33.17
C ARG A 480 -4.67 -5.04 -32.43
N GLU A 481 -3.58 -5.05 -33.19
CA GLU A 481 -2.23 -4.75 -32.71
C GLU A 481 -1.97 -3.24 -32.57
N PHE A 482 -2.84 -2.50 -31.87
CA PHE A 482 -2.73 -1.04 -31.80
C PHE A 482 -1.48 -0.57 -31.03
N VAL A 483 -0.99 -1.37 -30.07
CA VAL A 483 0.18 -0.99 -29.26
C VAL A 483 1.44 -0.85 -30.12
N GLY A 484 1.59 -1.70 -31.14
CA GLY A 484 2.69 -1.60 -32.12
C GLY A 484 2.53 -0.44 -33.11
N GLU A 485 1.34 0.16 -33.18
CA GLU A 485 0.97 1.32 -34.00
C GLU A 485 1.11 2.66 -33.24
N ILE A 486 1.31 2.64 -31.92
CA ILE A 486 1.51 3.86 -31.13
C ILE A 486 2.79 4.55 -31.61
N GLU A 487 2.63 5.80 -32.04
CA GLU A 487 3.72 6.64 -32.53
C GLU A 487 4.79 6.88 -31.46
N ALA A 488 6.01 7.10 -31.93
CA ALA A 488 7.15 7.38 -31.07
C ALA A 488 6.92 8.72 -30.36
N VAL A 489 7.15 8.75 -29.04
CA VAL A 489 7.00 9.97 -28.24
C VAL A 489 8.14 10.05 -27.23
N ALA A 490 8.88 11.15 -27.28
CA ALA A 490 9.88 11.44 -26.26
C ALA A 490 9.18 11.65 -24.91
N GLY A 491 9.61 10.91 -23.90
CA GLY A 491 9.09 11.09 -22.56
C GLY A 491 9.77 10.22 -21.52
N LYS A 492 9.15 10.15 -20.34
CA LYS A 492 9.68 9.43 -19.18
C LYS A 492 8.66 8.45 -18.61
N LEU A 493 9.07 7.19 -18.52
CA LEU A 493 8.42 6.14 -17.73
C LEU A 493 9.51 5.39 -16.97
N ASP A 494 9.26 5.06 -15.70
CA ASP A 494 10.19 4.27 -14.88
C ASP A 494 9.88 2.77 -15.00
N SER A 495 8.63 2.42 -15.29
CA SER A 495 8.18 1.03 -15.37
C SER A 495 7.14 0.83 -16.48
N LEU A 496 7.38 -0.13 -17.36
CA LEU A 496 6.48 -0.53 -18.43
C LEU A 496 6.21 -2.03 -18.37
N LYS A 497 4.92 -2.41 -18.41
CA LYS A 497 4.48 -3.79 -18.57
C LYS A 497 3.57 -3.91 -19.79
N LEU A 498 3.92 -4.76 -20.73
CA LEU A 498 3.13 -5.07 -21.91
C LEU A 498 2.72 -6.53 -21.87
N ARG A 499 1.43 -6.79 -22.08
CA ARG A 499 0.90 -8.14 -22.25
C ARG A 499 0.03 -8.25 -23.50
N GLY A 500 0.35 -9.19 -24.38
CA GLY A 500 -0.39 -9.46 -25.62
C GLY A 500 0.52 -9.43 -26.86
N GLN A 501 0.04 -10.04 -27.94
CA GLN A 501 0.82 -10.32 -29.16
C GLN A 501 1.34 -9.07 -29.88
N LEU A 502 2.63 -9.07 -30.23
CA LEU A 502 3.34 -8.00 -30.92
C LEU A 502 4.21 -8.58 -32.05
N ARG A 503 4.30 -7.86 -33.17
CA ARG A 503 5.24 -8.17 -34.28
C ARG A 503 6.63 -7.58 -34.06
N ARG A 504 6.70 -6.48 -33.31
CA ARG A 504 7.93 -5.74 -33.00
C ARG A 504 7.81 -5.07 -31.64
N LEU A 505 8.95 -4.74 -31.04
CA LEU A 505 8.95 -3.86 -29.86
C LEU A 505 8.38 -2.48 -30.27
N PRO A 506 7.39 -1.93 -29.53
CA PRO A 506 6.73 -0.69 -29.94
C PRO A 506 7.70 0.50 -29.99
N LEU A 507 7.52 1.38 -30.98
CA LEU A 507 8.44 2.51 -31.23
C LEU A 507 8.52 3.49 -30.04
N PHE A 508 7.42 3.71 -29.32
CA PHE A 508 7.46 4.57 -28.13
C PHE A 508 8.35 4.02 -27.02
N VAL A 509 8.60 2.70 -26.96
CA VAL A 509 9.49 2.10 -25.95
C VAL A 509 10.95 2.48 -26.21
N VAL A 510 11.32 2.54 -27.49
CA VAL A 510 12.66 2.89 -27.98
C VAL A 510 13.03 4.33 -27.63
N GLU A 511 12.07 5.24 -27.57
CA GLU A 511 12.26 6.68 -27.28
C GLU A 511 12.18 7.04 -25.78
N LEU A 512 12.05 6.06 -24.88
CA LEU A 512 11.98 6.34 -23.44
C LEU A 512 13.37 6.65 -22.87
N SER A 513 13.50 7.83 -22.26
CA SER A 513 14.78 8.33 -21.76
C SER A 513 15.24 7.77 -20.40
N ALA A 514 14.39 7.03 -19.67
CA ALA A 514 14.69 6.61 -18.29
C ALA A 514 13.90 5.35 -17.84
N LEU A 515 13.73 4.37 -18.73
CA LEU A 515 13.00 3.15 -18.41
C LEU A 515 13.84 2.23 -17.50
N GLU A 516 13.53 2.20 -16.20
CA GLU A 516 14.23 1.33 -15.24
C GLU A 516 13.73 -0.13 -15.28
N GLU A 517 12.45 -0.34 -15.58
CA GLU A 517 11.79 -1.65 -15.49
C GLU A 517 10.96 -1.96 -16.73
N LEU A 518 11.26 -3.06 -17.44
CA LEU A 518 10.47 -3.56 -18.56
C LEU A 518 9.99 -4.99 -18.28
N CYS A 519 8.70 -5.23 -18.49
CA CYS A 519 8.09 -6.55 -18.43
C CYS A 519 7.31 -6.83 -19.71
N LEU A 520 7.72 -7.87 -20.44
CA LEU A 520 7.04 -8.39 -21.62
C LEU A 520 6.41 -9.73 -21.26
N TRP A 521 5.14 -9.89 -21.62
CA TRP A 521 4.40 -11.11 -21.34
C TRP A 521 3.51 -11.51 -22.51
N SER A 522 3.68 -12.72 -23.03
CA SER A 522 2.82 -13.27 -24.09
C SER A 522 2.81 -12.33 -25.29
N THR A 523 3.98 -11.78 -25.60
CA THR A 523 4.17 -10.87 -26.72
C THR A 523 4.47 -11.61 -28.00
N GLY A 524 4.94 -12.86 -27.91
CA GLY A 524 5.33 -13.64 -29.08
C GLY A 524 6.61 -13.13 -29.77
N LEU A 525 7.31 -12.17 -29.13
CA LEU A 525 8.56 -11.63 -29.65
C LEU A 525 9.71 -12.60 -29.35
N SER A 526 10.55 -12.85 -30.36
CA SER A 526 11.82 -13.56 -30.16
C SER A 526 12.85 -12.68 -29.44
N TRP A 527 13.85 -13.31 -28.84
CA TRP A 527 14.98 -12.62 -28.22
C TRP A 527 15.69 -11.66 -29.18
N GLU A 528 15.92 -12.06 -30.43
CA GLU A 528 16.57 -11.21 -31.44
C GLU A 528 15.83 -9.88 -31.63
N VAL A 529 14.49 -9.92 -31.71
CA VAL A 529 13.65 -8.73 -31.87
C VAL A 529 13.67 -7.87 -30.62
N ILE A 530 13.57 -8.49 -29.43
CA ILE A 530 13.64 -7.79 -28.15
C ILE A 530 14.99 -7.09 -28.00
N ARG A 531 16.10 -7.83 -28.18
CA ARG A 531 17.48 -7.34 -28.07
C ARG A 531 17.73 -6.15 -28.99
N LYS A 532 17.29 -6.23 -30.25
CA LYS A 532 17.41 -5.13 -31.22
C LYS A 532 16.62 -3.89 -30.80
N GLY A 533 15.46 -4.07 -30.17
CA GLY A 533 14.68 -2.95 -29.64
C GLY A 533 15.32 -2.31 -28.39
N LEU A 534 15.93 -3.13 -27.53
CA LEU A 534 16.54 -2.70 -26.28
C LEU A 534 17.88 -1.98 -26.47
N SER A 535 18.56 -2.11 -27.61
CA SER A 535 19.83 -1.40 -27.86
C SER A 535 19.73 0.12 -27.78
N PHE A 536 18.51 0.66 -27.87
CA PHE A 536 18.23 2.09 -27.78
C PHE A 536 17.70 2.53 -26.41
N VAL A 537 17.38 1.57 -25.52
CA VAL A 537 16.81 1.85 -24.21
C VAL A 537 17.93 2.02 -23.19
N GLY A 538 18.15 3.24 -22.74
CA GLY A 538 19.15 3.56 -21.71
C GLY A 538 18.66 3.31 -20.28
N GLY A 539 19.55 2.79 -19.42
CA GLY A 539 19.33 2.75 -17.97
C GLY A 539 18.38 1.65 -17.47
N LEU A 540 18.11 0.63 -18.29
CA LEU A 540 17.28 -0.52 -17.90
C LEU A 540 17.96 -1.34 -16.80
N LYS A 541 17.32 -1.42 -15.63
CA LYS A 541 17.80 -2.14 -14.44
C LYS A 541 17.10 -3.48 -14.23
N TYR A 542 15.86 -3.60 -14.66
CA TYR A 542 15.08 -4.83 -14.53
C TYR A 542 14.37 -5.21 -15.82
N LEU A 543 14.62 -6.44 -16.29
CA LEU A 543 13.98 -7.04 -17.44
C LEU A 543 13.25 -8.33 -17.02
N LYS A 544 11.94 -8.38 -17.28
CA LYS A 544 11.13 -9.59 -17.17
C LYS A 544 10.62 -10.01 -18.54
N LEU A 545 10.88 -11.25 -18.91
CA LEU A 545 10.33 -11.89 -20.09
C LEU A 545 9.47 -13.07 -19.63
N ILE A 546 8.20 -13.10 -20.02
CA ILE A 546 7.30 -14.23 -19.81
C ILE A 546 6.76 -14.63 -21.18
N GLU A 547 7.48 -15.50 -21.87
CA GLU A 547 7.22 -15.85 -23.27
C GLU A 547 7.24 -17.36 -23.45
N ASP A 548 6.39 -17.88 -24.33
CA ASP A 548 6.37 -19.32 -24.59
C ASP A 548 7.58 -19.77 -25.41
N ASN A 549 8.09 -18.91 -26.29
CA ASN A 549 9.24 -19.18 -27.14
C ASN A 549 10.05 -17.88 -27.39
N LEU A 550 11.29 -17.84 -26.89
CA LEU A 550 12.23 -16.74 -27.14
C LEU A 550 13.25 -17.04 -28.24
N GLY A 551 13.31 -18.28 -28.73
CA GLY A 551 14.37 -18.78 -29.61
C GLY A 551 15.72 -18.85 -28.90
N LEU A 552 16.81 -18.67 -29.64
CA LEU A 552 18.16 -18.63 -29.09
C LEU A 552 18.38 -17.30 -28.34
N ILE A 553 18.69 -17.38 -27.05
CA ILE A 553 19.06 -16.25 -26.21
C ILE A 553 20.58 -16.17 -26.11
N ASP A 554 21.16 -15.16 -26.74
CA ASP A 554 22.58 -14.86 -26.73
C ASP A 554 22.85 -13.48 -26.10
N ILE A 555 23.46 -13.47 -24.92
CA ILE A 555 23.81 -12.25 -24.20
C ILE A 555 25.32 -12.03 -24.26
N TRP A 556 25.71 -10.92 -24.89
CA TRP A 556 27.09 -10.51 -25.14
C TRP A 556 27.47 -9.34 -24.22
N ASN A 557 28.76 -9.01 -24.16
CA ASN A 557 29.31 -8.07 -23.17
C ASN A 557 28.82 -6.61 -23.34
N ASP A 558 28.34 -6.24 -24.52
CA ASP A 558 27.77 -4.93 -24.84
C ASP A 558 26.24 -4.88 -24.66
N HIS A 559 25.58 -6.01 -24.40
CA HIS A 559 24.15 -6.09 -24.14
C HIS A 559 23.82 -5.88 -22.66
N LEU A 560 22.73 -5.15 -22.38
CA LEU A 560 22.13 -5.03 -21.03
C LEU A 560 23.13 -4.61 -19.93
N ILE A 561 24.09 -3.73 -20.23
CA ILE A 561 25.19 -3.37 -19.33
C ILE A 561 24.78 -2.83 -17.96
N SER A 562 23.60 -2.21 -17.86
CA SER A 562 23.06 -1.61 -16.62
C SER A 562 22.08 -2.53 -15.88
N ILE A 563 21.87 -3.76 -16.36
CA ILE A 563 20.88 -4.64 -15.78
C ILE A 563 21.34 -5.13 -14.40
N GLU A 564 20.48 -4.94 -13.41
CA GLU A 564 20.67 -5.41 -12.04
C GLU A 564 19.89 -6.72 -11.83
N ARG A 565 18.78 -6.90 -12.55
CA ARG A 565 17.89 -8.05 -12.39
C ARG A 565 17.35 -8.55 -13.73
N LEU A 566 17.45 -9.86 -13.96
CA LEU A 566 16.95 -10.52 -15.17
C LEU A 566 16.06 -11.69 -14.78
N SER A 567 14.84 -11.72 -15.30
CA SER A 567 13.89 -12.80 -15.07
C SER A 567 13.32 -13.29 -16.39
N ILE A 568 13.58 -14.55 -16.71
CA ILE A 568 13.12 -15.20 -17.94
C ILE A 568 12.23 -16.37 -17.52
N VAL A 569 10.98 -16.35 -17.99
CA VAL A 569 9.96 -17.35 -17.70
C VAL A 569 9.45 -17.91 -19.02
N PHE A 570 9.48 -19.23 -19.16
CA PHE A 570 9.05 -19.93 -20.37
C PHE A 570 8.47 -21.30 -20.05
N ASN A 571 7.51 -21.73 -20.88
CA ASN A 571 6.77 -22.98 -20.69
C ASN A 571 7.28 -24.12 -21.55
N ASP A 572 7.98 -23.85 -22.67
CA ASP A 572 8.51 -24.91 -23.54
C ASP A 572 10.05 -24.88 -23.58
N PRO A 573 10.71 -25.86 -22.94
CA PRO A 573 12.17 -25.94 -22.91
C PRO A 573 12.77 -26.32 -24.27
N MET A 574 12.00 -26.89 -25.19
CA MET A 574 12.49 -27.29 -26.52
C MET A 574 12.68 -26.09 -27.45
N LEU A 575 12.14 -24.94 -27.09
CA LEU A 575 12.09 -23.76 -27.92
C LEU A 575 13.04 -22.63 -27.44
N THR A 576 13.86 -22.87 -26.42
CA THR A 576 14.75 -21.82 -25.89
C THR A 576 16.10 -22.39 -25.43
N ASP A 577 17.17 -21.94 -26.07
CA ASP A 577 18.57 -22.19 -25.66
C ASP A 577 19.16 -20.88 -25.12
N ILE A 578 19.83 -20.91 -23.96
CA ILE A 578 20.36 -19.71 -23.29
C ILE A 578 21.88 -19.78 -23.19
N THR A 579 22.55 -18.76 -23.73
CA THR A 579 23.99 -18.56 -23.64
C THR A 579 24.29 -17.14 -23.15
N ILE A 580 25.09 -17.04 -22.09
CA ILE A 580 25.57 -15.76 -21.55
C ILE A 580 27.09 -15.76 -21.63
N GLN A 581 27.65 -14.82 -22.38
CA GLN A 581 29.08 -14.69 -22.58
C GLN A 581 29.80 -14.33 -21.27
N ASP A 582 31.02 -14.83 -21.09
CA ASP A 582 31.87 -14.46 -19.97
C ASP A 582 32.14 -12.94 -19.98
N GLY A 583 31.76 -12.28 -18.88
CA GLY A 583 31.89 -10.83 -18.70
C GLY A 583 30.64 -10.02 -19.05
N ALA A 584 29.57 -10.67 -19.53
CA ALA A 584 28.28 -10.02 -19.74
C ALA A 584 27.55 -9.74 -18.41
N LEU A 585 26.59 -8.80 -18.45
CA LEU A 585 25.73 -8.45 -17.30
C LEU A 585 26.53 -8.07 -16.01
N PRO A 586 27.45 -7.09 -16.09
CA PRO A 586 28.40 -6.80 -15.01
C PRO A 586 27.76 -6.32 -13.70
N CYS A 587 26.55 -5.77 -13.76
CA CYS A 587 25.81 -5.24 -12.61
C CYS A 587 24.77 -6.22 -12.06
N LEU A 588 24.70 -7.46 -12.57
CA LEU A 588 23.62 -8.39 -12.26
C LEU A 588 23.69 -8.87 -10.80
N VAL A 589 22.63 -8.58 -10.03
CA VAL A 589 22.46 -8.97 -8.63
C VAL A 589 21.47 -10.13 -8.49
N SER A 590 20.52 -10.29 -9.42
CA SER A 590 19.47 -11.31 -9.36
C SER A 590 19.17 -11.93 -10.73
N LEU A 591 19.24 -13.26 -10.82
CA LEU A 591 18.97 -14.03 -12.04
C LEU A 591 17.88 -15.06 -11.80
N HIS A 592 16.75 -14.94 -12.49
CA HIS A 592 15.64 -15.91 -12.42
C HIS A 592 15.45 -16.58 -13.77
N ILE A 593 15.58 -17.91 -13.81
CA ILE A 593 15.29 -18.74 -14.97
C ILE A 593 14.20 -19.73 -14.55
N ILE A 594 12.96 -19.46 -14.95
CA ILE A 594 11.78 -20.16 -14.46
C ILE A 594 11.16 -20.96 -15.61
N CYS A 595 11.40 -22.27 -15.61
CA CYS A 595 10.76 -23.21 -16.52
C CYS A 595 10.53 -24.56 -15.81
N PRO A 596 9.29 -25.06 -15.72
CA PRO A 596 8.98 -26.32 -15.04
C PRO A 596 9.55 -27.57 -15.74
N PHE A 597 9.82 -27.51 -17.04
CA PHE A 597 10.17 -28.70 -17.84
C PHE A 597 11.65 -28.77 -18.26
N LEU A 598 12.53 -28.01 -17.60
CA LEU A 598 13.97 -28.09 -17.85
C LEU A 598 14.47 -29.53 -17.65
N LEU A 599 15.12 -30.11 -18.67
CA LEU A 599 15.63 -31.49 -18.67
C LEU A 599 17.15 -31.56 -18.41
N PRO A 600 17.64 -32.59 -17.69
CA PRO A 600 19.08 -32.81 -17.47
C PRO A 600 19.86 -32.97 -18.80
N GLY A 601 21.13 -32.51 -18.82
CA GLY A 601 22.01 -32.62 -20.00
C GLY A 601 21.84 -31.53 -21.06
N ARG A 602 20.77 -30.72 -21.00
CA ARG A 602 20.71 -29.42 -21.65
C ARG A 602 21.46 -28.43 -20.76
N ALA A 603 22.77 -28.29 -20.97
CA ALA A 603 23.53 -27.26 -20.31
C ALA A 603 22.91 -25.90 -20.66
N LEU A 604 22.14 -25.32 -19.75
CA LEU A 604 21.96 -23.87 -19.73
C LEU A 604 23.39 -23.35 -19.71
N GLY A 605 23.88 -22.77 -20.81
CA GLY A 605 25.27 -22.33 -20.96
C GLY A 605 25.63 -21.14 -20.06
N ILE A 606 24.91 -20.99 -18.96
CA ILE A 606 24.95 -19.93 -17.98
C ILE A 606 26.03 -20.29 -16.96
N LYS A 607 27.22 -19.73 -17.16
CA LYS A 607 28.29 -19.80 -16.16
C LYS A 607 28.11 -18.64 -15.19
N ILE A 608 27.54 -18.85 -14.01
CA ILE A 608 27.36 -17.75 -13.05
C ILE A 608 28.67 -17.35 -12.34
N ALA A 609 29.74 -18.15 -12.43
CA ALA A 609 31.00 -17.92 -11.72
C ALA A 609 31.65 -16.54 -11.98
N HIS A 610 31.42 -15.95 -13.16
CA HIS A 610 31.97 -14.64 -13.51
C HIS A 610 31.06 -13.46 -13.07
N MET A 611 29.84 -13.72 -12.59
CA MET A 611 28.85 -12.70 -12.21
C MET A 611 29.11 -12.20 -10.78
N THR A 612 30.16 -11.38 -10.62
CA THR A 612 30.71 -10.99 -9.31
C THR A 612 29.76 -10.24 -8.36
N GLN A 613 28.63 -9.71 -8.84
CA GLN A 613 27.61 -9.01 -8.03
C GLN A 613 26.39 -9.88 -7.71
N LEU A 614 26.35 -11.11 -8.23
CA LEU A 614 25.18 -11.98 -8.13
C LEU A 614 24.97 -12.43 -6.68
N ASN A 615 23.81 -12.12 -6.13
CA ASN A 615 23.41 -12.42 -4.75
C ASN A 615 22.16 -13.30 -4.67
N GLU A 616 21.44 -13.46 -5.77
CA GLU A 616 20.14 -14.14 -5.80
C GLU A 616 19.98 -14.93 -7.11
N VAL A 617 19.62 -16.21 -7.01
CA VAL A 617 19.27 -17.04 -8.17
C VAL A 617 17.94 -17.71 -7.91
N ALA A 618 17.04 -17.75 -8.90
CA ALA A 618 15.78 -18.45 -8.77
C ALA A 618 15.50 -19.44 -9.91
N LEU A 619 15.00 -20.60 -9.52
CA LEU A 619 14.59 -21.69 -10.40
C LEU A 619 13.14 -22.10 -10.10
N HIS A 620 12.51 -22.81 -11.04
CA HIS A 620 11.17 -23.36 -10.82
C HIS A 620 11.22 -24.50 -9.77
N PRO A 621 10.25 -24.60 -8.83
CA PRO A 621 10.24 -25.66 -7.81
C PRO A 621 10.22 -27.08 -8.39
N ASP A 622 9.60 -27.26 -9.55
CA ASP A 622 9.39 -28.59 -10.15
C ASP A 622 10.51 -29.05 -11.08
N ILE A 623 11.63 -28.31 -11.19
CA ILE A 623 12.77 -28.77 -12.00
C ILE A 623 13.35 -30.07 -11.45
N ASP A 624 13.99 -30.82 -12.35
CA ASP A 624 14.69 -32.07 -12.05
C ASP A 624 15.74 -31.90 -10.93
N VAL A 625 15.87 -32.92 -10.09
CA VAL A 625 16.77 -32.93 -8.93
C VAL A 625 18.23 -32.81 -9.36
N GLU A 626 18.63 -33.42 -10.48
CA GLU A 626 20.00 -33.32 -11.00
C GLU A 626 20.37 -31.89 -11.35
N ILE A 627 19.43 -31.12 -11.92
CA ILE A 627 19.62 -29.70 -12.24
C ILE A 627 19.72 -28.88 -10.94
N LYS A 628 18.90 -29.18 -9.93
CA LYS A 628 19.01 -28.52 -8.61
C LYS A 628 20.38 -28.76 -7.99
N ASP A 629 20.87 -29.99 -8.04
CA ASP A 629 22.17 -30.37 -7.45
C ASP A 629 23.35 -29.77 -8.23
N GLU A 630 23.25 -29.68 -9.57
CA GLU A 630 24.23 -28.96 -10.39
C GLU A 630 24.27 -27.48 -10.03
N TRP A 631 23.12 -26.80 -10.03
CA TRP A 631 23.04 -25.39 -9.69
C TRP A 631 23.48 -25.12 -8.24
N GLN A 632 23.12 -25.98 -7.29
CA GLN A 632 23.56 -25.86 -5.90
C GLN A 632 25.09 -25.94 -5.79
N ARG A 633 25.74 -26.87 -6.50
CA ARG A 633 27.22 -26.93 -6.54
C ARG A 633 27.83 -25.65 -7.10
N VAL A 634 27.25 -25.08 -8.15
CA VAL A 634 27.75 -23.83 -8.75
C VAL A 634 27.52 -22.64 -7.79
N VAL A 635 26.38 -22.59 -7.10
CA VAL A 635 26.06 -21.59 -6.08
C VAL A 635 27.03 -21.68 -4.89
N ASP A 636 27.30 -22.89 -4.39
CA ASP A 636 28.21 -23.13 -3.27
C ASP A 636 29.66 -22.74 -3.60
N GLY A 637 30.06 -22.91 -4.86
CA GLY A 637 31.37 -22.51 -5.38
C GLY A 637 31.49 -21.03 -5.78
N HIS A 638 30.39 -20.27 -5.80
CA HIS A 638 30.38 -18.86 -6.16
C HIS A 638 30.88 -17.98 -5.01
N THR A 639 31.68 -16.95 -5.32
CA THR A 639 32.28 -16.05 -4.31
C THR A 639 31.26 -15.45 -3.34
N ASN A 640 30.08 -15.05 -3.83
CA ASN A 640 29.01 -14.46 -3.02
C ASN A 640 27.99 -15.46 -2.48
N ARG A 641 28.08 -16.76 -2.84
CA ARG A 641 27.10 -17.80 -2.47
C ARG A 641 25.64 -17.33 -2.60
N PRO A 642 25.17 -17.02 -3.81
CA PRO A 642 23.86 -16.39 -4.01
C PRO A 642 22.72 -17.24 -3.46
N VAL A 643 21.72 -16.60 -2.85
CA VAL A 643 20.61 -17.32 -2.20
C VAL A 643 19.74 -18.01 -3.26
N PRO A 644 19.57 -19.34 -3.21
CA PRO A 644 18.67 -20.05 -4.11
C PRO A 644 17.22 -19.83 -3.66
N ILE A 645 16.37 -19.36 -4.58
CA ILE A 645 14.93 -19.17 -4.37
C ILE A 645 14.15 -20.10 -5.30
N LEU A 646 13.10 -20.74 -4.79
CA LEU A 646 12.14 -21.45 -5.63
C LEU A 646 10.96 -20.53 -5.93
N LEU A 647 10.76 -20.21 -7.21
CA LEU A 647 9.68 -19.33 -7.67
C LEU A 647 8.77 -20.09 -8.64
N SER A 648 7.48 -20.13 -8.33
CA SER A 648 6.45 -20.59 -9.27
C SER A 648 6.06 -19.47 -10.24
N ILE A 649 5.44 -19.85 -11.35
CA ILE A 649 4.88 -18.91 -12.32
C ILE A 649 3.68 -18.19 -11.67
N GLU A 650 3.92 -17.03 -11.04
CA GLU A 650 2.82 -16.19 -10.53
C GLU A 650 2.04 -15.59 -11.73
N GLY A 651 0.74 -15.87 -11.79
CA GLY A 651 -0.20 -15.31 -12.76
C GLY A 651 -0.40 -13.78 -12.65
N PRO A 652 -1.18 -13.17 -13.57
CA PRO A 652 -1.20 -11.72 -13.81
C PRO A 652 -1.79 -10.82 -12.73
#